data_AF-A0AAW0T0N8-F1
#
_entry.id   AF-A0AAW0T0N8-F1
#
_cell.length_a   1.000
_cell.length_b   1.000
_cell.length_c   1.000
_cell.angle_alpha   90.00
_cell.angle_beta   90.00
_cell.angle_gamma   90.00
#
_symmetry.space_group_name_H-M   'P 1'
#
loop_
_entity.id
_entity.type
_entity.pdbx_description
1 polymer ?
#
loop_
_entity_poly.entity_id
_entity_poly.type
_entity_poly.pdbx_seq_one_letter_code
_entity_poly.pdbx_strand_id
1 'polypeptide(L)'
;MEEEEEEEEEEEEEEEEEEEEEEEEEEEEEEVYFQIIGVTEARVPSSGASGKQRKRHTDDEPDHAHVLGRGGSGARAPGVRIEDSNYWYPKMQQELKDQLAKSPLKKQAKNIIFFLGDGTSISTLTAARLHKGYKTGRYEHEVMAYEKFPYSTLIKTYSADKMVTDSAASATAYLNGVKGNQATIGVDARVLLYDCDAMNRPEYHTTSILTDFQNAGKSTGIVTTTRVTHASPAGTYAHTAERHWENDDDINDEDGDSDDCDDIAEQLVLGNTGSKIKVILGGGRKKFTPKGVDDPEEGDGGRRDDGKDLIQTWINHKRALGNASYVWHRSELMSLDTDNTDYLMGLFDWSHMSYAVDEDSSNPSLEEMTRTAIQILSRDPSGFFLFVEGGLIDRAHHLNEYRSAVEEALEFEKAIEAAVSLTDPEETLIIMTADHSQPLVINGYQDRRSDVLDIADYSDVDGLPYTTLLYTNGPGYRGEVDGSRPDPSEEDISDPHYLGDSTVPMISSNHGGEEVILYASGPHAHLFTGIHENAFIPHALRYAACVGFRKMSSEWPAGVWGGVGRWVGSGTSPVDWCEDNYTITPHIAEFFNTLSNVLFIFVPVGASRLWNSYSRNVSRGVNAVWVLFVVVGLSSAYFHATLSLLGQLLDELSILWVLMLSYTLFTPLRYRPRGLRGRFRLYAGCMGLLAGVITASAFVKPAINAYALFLVGVPAVWMLVAEVRASKNPQVSRLGIRTLAALALAALAWVFDRFLCWVWRALHVPILHGLWHLLIFITAYGMQVLFCYFHAAQDVPESRPVLRYWPEGSFGLPYVLCHSARHVKSP
;
A
#
# COMPACT_ATOMS: atom_id res chain seq x y z
N MET A 1 12.61 55.79 28.18
CA MET A 1 14.00 56.28 28.06
C MET A 1 14.87 55.58 29.06
N GLU A 2 14.98 55.94 30.35
CA GLU A 2 15.76 55.07 31.28
C GLU A 2 15.10 53.68 31.47
N GLU A 3 13.76 53.59 31.55
CA GLU A 3 13.04 52.30 31.60
C GLU A 3 12.94 51.57 30.24
N GLU A 4 13.25 52.23 29.11
CA GLU A 4 13.25 51.56 27.79
C GLU A 4 14.66 51.08 27.42
N GLU A 5 15.71 51.75 27.91
CA GLU A 5 17.10 51.28 27.79
C GLU A 5 17.37 50.09 28.73
N GLU A 6 16.70 50.01 29.89
CA GLU A 6 16.77 48.81 30.76
C GLU A 6 16.02 47.60 30.18
N GLU A 7 14.91 47.79 29.44
CA GLU A 7 14.21 46.68 28.76
C GLU A 7 14.97 46.20 27.51
N GLU A 8 15.65 47.09 26.75
CA GLU A 8 16.51 46.67 25.63
C GLU A 8 17.81 45.99 26.09
N GLU A 9 18.38 46.39 27.25
CA GLU A 9 19.54 45.68 27.84
C GLU A 9 19.14 44.32 28.45
N GLU A 10 17.91 44.15 28.98
CA GLU A 10 17.40 42.84 29.43
C GLU A 10 17.08 41.90 28.25
N GLU A 11 16.57 42.41 27.11
CA GLU A 11 16.36 41.60 25.90
C GLU A 11 17.68 41.19 25.21
N GLU A 12 18.71 42.05 25.19
CA GLU A 12 20.04 41.68 24.67
C GLU A 12 20.78 40.69 25.61
N GLU A 13 20.57 40.75 26.93
CA GLU A 13 21.10 39.76 27.89
C GLU A 13 20.35 38.41 27.79
N GLU A 14 19.04 38.39 27.50
CA GLU A 14 18.28 37.15 27.25
C GLU A 14 18.65 36.51 25.89
N GLU A 15 18.91 37.29 24.83
CA GLU A 15 19.42 36.75 23.55
C GLU A 15 20.87 36.23 23.66
N GLU A 16 21.75 36.84 24.47
CA GLU A 16 23.10 36.31 24.73
C GLU A 16 23.07 35.06 25.65
N GLU A 17 22.10 34.94 26.58
CA GLU A 17 21.89 33.72 27.38
C GLU A 17 21.28 32.57 26.54
N GLU A 18 20.41 32.87 25.57
CA GLU A 18 19.88 31.86 24.62
C GLU A 18 20.95 31.39 23.60
N GLU A 19 21.84 32.27 23.11
CA GLU A 19 22.99 31.86 22.28
C GLU A 19 24.04 31.06 23.08
N GLU A 20 24.25 31.35 24.38
CA GLU A 20 25.10 30.55 25.27
C GLU A 20 24.47 29.19 25.64
N GLU A 21 23.13 29.09 25.77
CA GLU A 21 22.41 27.81 25.98
C GLU A 21 22.38 26.94 24.70
N GLU A 22 22.30 27.54 23.50
CA GLU A 22 22.46 26.82 22.22
C GLU A 22 23.91 26.29 22.02
N GLU A 23 24.94 27.07 22.40
CA GLU A 23 26.34 26.60 22.38
C GLU A 23 26.60 25.52 23.46
N GLU A 24 25.96 25.56 24.64
CA GLU A 24 26.07 24.52 25.68
C GLU A 24 25.33 23.21 25.31
N GLU A 25 24.20 23.27 24.58
CA GLU A 25 23.50 22.06 24.10
C GLU A 25 24.20 21.39 22.90
N GLU A 26 24.82 22.16 21.98
CA GLU A 26 25.72 21.60 20.96
C GLU A 26 26.99 21.00 21.60
N GLU A 27 27.53 21.59 22.68
CA GLU A 27 28.65 21.03 23.44
C GLU A 27 28.26 19.78 24.26
N GLU A 28 27.02 19.63 24.75
CA GLU A 28 26.57 18.41 25.44
C GLU A 28 26.28 17.24 24.48
N GLU A 29 25.73 17.51 23.27
CA GLU A 29 25.65 16.49 22.21
C GLU A 29 27.04 16.10 21.68
N GLU A 30 28.00 17.04 21.62
CA GLU A 30 29.41 16.76 21.33
C GLU A 30 30.14 16.05 22.50
N GLU A 31 29.88 16.33 23.78
CA GLU A 31 30.57 15.70 24.91
C GLU A 31 30.20 14.22 25.10
N VAL A 32 28.97 13.82 24.81
CA VAL A 32 28.58 12.39 24.75
C VAL A 32 29.25 11.70 23.54
N TYR A 33 29.50 12.46 22.46
CA TYR A 33 30.25 12.02 21.28
C TYR A 33 31.77 11.93 21.55
N PHE A 34 32.34 12.83 22.36
CA PHE A 34 33.77 12.90 22.71
C PHE A 34 34.16 12.02 23.90
N GLN A 35 33.24 11.64 24.79
CA GLN A 35 33.55 10.65 25.85
C GLN A 35 33.81 9.25 25.29
N ILE A 36 33.34 8.94 24.07
CA ILE A 36 33.66 7.71 23.35
C ILE A 36 35.01 7.80 22.62
N ILE A 37 35.43 9.00 22.22
CA ILE A 37 36.65 9.24 21.43
C ILE A 37 37.64 10.09 22.23
N GLY A 38 38.46 9.44 23.06
CA GLY A 38 39.48 10.10 23.87
C GLY A 38 40.56 10.82 23.04
N VAL A 39 40.32 12.08 22.67
CA VAL A 39 41.29 12.96 22.01
C VAL A 39 41.49 14.21 22.85
N THR A 40 42.75 14.49 23.19
CA THR A 40 43.15 15.70 23.92
C THR A 40 43.52 16.80 22.92
N GLU A 41 43.04 18.02 23.18
CA GLU A 41 43.23 19.22 22.36
C GLU A 41 44.68 19.46 21.90
N ALA A 42 44.88 19.67 20.60
CA ALA A 42 46.15 20.11 20.03
C ALA A 42 46.08 21.59 19.61
N ARG A 43 46.66 22.47 20.43
CA ARG A 43 46.93 23.89 20.13
C ARG A 43 47.77 24.05 18.87
N VAL A 44 47.32 24.93 17.96
CA VAL A 44 48.08 25.46 16.82
C VAL A 44 49.20 26.41 17.28
N PRO A 45 50.45 26.27 16.77
CA PRO A 45 51.40 27.37 16.77
C PRO A 45 51.74 27.87 15.36
N SER A 46 51.76 29.20 15.26
CA SER A 46 52.08 30.02 14.10
C SER A 46 53.48 29.82 13.52
N SER A 47 53.52 29.78 12.17
CA SER A 47 54.53 30.28 11.22
C SER A 47 56.03 30.34 11.62
N GLY A 48 56.85 29.67 10.81
CA GLY A 48 58.30 29.90 10.75
C GLY A 48 58.92 29.41 9.45
N ALA A 49 58.89 30.24 8.40
CA ALA A 49 59.54 29.95 7.12
C ALA A 49 61.08 29.89 7.27
N SER A 50 61.70 28.84 6.75
CA SER A 50 63.06 28.95 6.18
C SER A 50 63.29 27.88 5.12
N GLY A 51 63.59 28.33 3.90
CA GLY A 51 63.80 27.46 2.75
C GLY A 51 65.17 26.79 2.73
N LYS A 52 65.27 25.68 1.98
CA LYS A 52 66.52 25.20 1.40
C LYS A 52 66.29 24.34 0.15
N GLN A 53 66.59 24.98 -0.98
CA GLN A 53 67.20 24.48 -2.21
C GLN A 53 66.96 23.02 -2.66
N ARG A 54 66.11 22.91 -3.69
CA ARG A 54 66.15 21.90 -4.76
C ARG A 54 67.57 21.70 -5.32
N LYS A 55 67.98 20.44 -5.47
CA LYS A 55 68.97 20.02 -6.48
C LYS A 55 68.30 19.08 -7.49
N ARG A 56 68.28 19.52 -8.75
CA ARG A 56 67.97 18.71 -9.93
C ARG A 56 69.03 17.61 -10.07
N HIS A 57 68.59 16.37 -10.26
CA HIS A 57 69.36 15.40 -11.04
C HIS A 57 68.52 14.86 -12.19
N THR A 58 69.25 14.63 -13.27
CA THR A 58 68.88 14.44 -14.67
C THR A 58 68.12 13.16 -14.95
N ASP A 59 67.15 13.26 -15.87
CA ASP A 59 66.81 12.35 -16.97
C ASP A 59 67.34 10.91 -16.87
N ASP A 60 66.45 9.97 -16.53
CA ASP A 60 66.36 8.63 -17.10
C ASP A 60 64.87 8.21 -17.03
N GLU A 61 64.28 7.88 -18.18
CA GLU A 61 62.94 7.29 -18.28
C GLU A 61 62.90 5.97 -17.47
N PRO A 62 62.00 5.78 -16.50
CA PRO A 62 61.82 4.48 -15.91
C PRO A 62 60.89 3.66 -16.80
N ASP A 63 61.46 2.62 -17.42
CA ASP A 63 60.74 1.49 -18.00
C ASP A 63 59.61 1.03 -17.07
N HIS A 64 58.37 1.07 -17.56
CA HIS A 64 57.14 0.58 -16.92
C HIS A 64 57.10 -0.96 -16.73
N ALA A 65 58.20 -1.59 -16.33
CA ALA A 65 58.33 -3.04 -16.22
C ALA A 65 58.67 -3.56 -14.81
N HIS A 66 58.73 -2.69 -13.79
CA HIS A 66 59.11 -3.09 -12.41
C HIS A 66 58.02 -2.98 -11.34
N VAL A 67 56.73 -2.96 -11.74
CA VAL A 67 55.57 -3.18 -10.83
C VAL A 67 54.80 -4.44 -11.25
N LEU A 68 55.54 -5.53 -11.49
CA LEU A 68 54.98 -6.86 -11.60
C LEU A 68 55.69 -7.77 -10.61
N GLY A 69 55.01 -8.03 -9.49
CA GLY A 69 55.24 -9.15 -8.59
C GLY A 69 56.64 -9.22 -7.97
N ARG A 70 56.77 -8.77 -6.72
CA ARG A 70 57.73 -9.43 -5.83
C ARG A 70 57.27 -10.87 -5.64
N GLY A 71 57.82 -11.74 -6.48
CA GLY A 71 57.67 -13.19 -6.39
C GLY A 71 58.22 -13.68 -5.06
N GLY A 72 57.34 -13.78 -4.06
CA GLY A 72 57.53 -14.69 -2.95
C GLY A 72 57.54 -16.11 -3.52
N SER A 73 58.68 -16.78 -3.43
CA SER A 73 58.78 -18.22 -3.67
C SER A 73 58.02 -18.96 -2.56
N GLY A 74 56.69 -18.94 -2.62
CA GLY A 74 55.82 -19.67 -1.72
C GLY A 74 55.69 -21.11 -2.18
N ALA A 75 56.25 -22.04 -1.42
CA ALA A 75 55.82 -23.43 -1.49
C ALA A 75 54.29 -23.45 -1.31
N ARG A 76 53.56 -23.95 -2.32
CA ARG A 76 52.09 -24.03 -2.29
C ARG A 76 51.66 -24.76 -1.02
N ALA A 77 50.76 -24.13 -0.26
CA ALA A 77 50.08 -24.79 0.85
C ALA A 77 49.44 -26.11 0.34
N PRO A 78 49.70 -27.26 0.99
CA PRO A 78 49.11 -28.53 0.60
C PRO A 78 47.58 -28.45 0.69
N GLY A 79 46.87 -28.75 -0.40
CA GLY A 79 45.40 -28.80 -0.42
C GLY A 79 44.69 -27.71 -1.22
N VAL A 80 45.39 -26.72 -1.76
CA VAL A 80 44.79 -25.73 -2.67
C VAL A 80 44.50 -26.37 -4.03
N ARG A 81 43.21 -26.62 -4.32
CA ARG A 81 42.78 -27.08 -5.64
C ARG A 81 43.08 -26.01 -6.69
N ILE A 82 43.77 -26.39 -7.76
CA ILE A 82 44.03 -25.49 -8.88
C ILE A 82 42.69 -25.24 -9.60
N GLU A 83 42.28 -23.98 -9.68
CA GLU A 83 41.07 -23.54 -10.38
C GLU A 83 41.34 -23.36 -11.88
N ASP A 84 41.76 -24.44 -12.55
CA ASP A 84 42.02 -24.48 -13.99
C ASP A 84 40.75 -24.70 -14.82
N SER A 85 40.91 -24.95 -16.12
CA SER A 85 39.78 -25.25 -17.02
C SER A 85 38.95 -26.48 -16.59
N ASN A 86 39.55 -27.47 -15.93
CA ASN A 86 38.85 -28.67 -15.46
C ASN A 86 38.02 -28.39 -14.20
N TYR A 87 38.32 -27.30 -13.49
CA TYR A 87 37.48 -26.77 -12.42
C TYR A 87 36.32 -25.93 -12.99
N TRP A 88 36.63 -24.94 -13.82
CA TRP A 88 35.64 -23.94 -14.27
C TRP A 88 34.64 -24.47 -15.29
N TYR A 89 35.07 -25.21 -16.32
CA TYR A 89 34.13 -25.65 -17.35
C TYR A 89 32.97 -26.50 -16.81
N PRO A 90 33.19 -27.52 -15.97
CA PRO A 90 32.07 -28.29 -15.41
C PRO A 90 31.16 -27.44 -14.50
N LYS A 91 31.74 -26.53 -13.69
CA LYS A 91 30.97 -25.64 -12.79
C LYS A 91 30.03 -24.74 -13.59
N MET A 92 30.53 -24.08 -14.63
CA MET A 92 29.75 -23.20 -15.51
C MET A 92 28.71 -23.97 -16.35
N GLN A 93 29.03 -25.19 -16.79
CA GLN A 93 28.06 -26.05 -17.49
C GLN A 93 26.92 -26.49 -16.57
N GLN A 94 27.22 -26.77 -15.29
CA GLN A 94 26.21 -27.09 -14.30
C GLN A 94 25.33 -25.87 -14.01
N GLU A 95 25.92 -24.70 -13.82
CA GLU A 95 25.18 -23.45 -13.62
C GLU A 95 24.27 -23.12 -14.82
N LEU A 96 24.77 -23.25 -16.07
CA LEU A 96 23.94 -23.10 -17.27
C LEU A 96 22.76 -24.07 -17.28
N LYS A 97 22.97 -25.32 -16.89
CA LYS A 97 21.90 -26.32 -16.80
C LYS A 97 20.85 -25.93 -15.76
N ASP A 98 21.28 -25.41 -14.61
CA ASP A 98 20.39 -24.94 -13.56
C ASP A 98 19.57 -23.72 -14.02
N GLN A 99 20.19 -22.78 -14.74
CA GLN A 99 19.48 -21.64 -15.34
C GLN A 99 18.45 -22.08 -16.40
N LEU A 100 18.79 -23.04 -17.27
CA LEU A 100 17.87 -23.58 -18.27
C LEU A 100 16.71 -24.37 -17.67
N ALA A 101 16.86 -24.87 -16.44
CA ALA A 101 15.82 -25.59 -15.71
C ALA A 101 14.84 -24.66 -14.96
N LYS A 102 15.18 -23.37 -14.78
CA LYS A 102 14.32 -22.41 -14.08
C LYS A 102 13.02 -22.16 -14.84
N SER A 103 11.90 -22.19 -14.12
CA SER A 103 10.59 -21.82 -14.63
C SER A 103 9.93 -20.77 -13.73
N PRO A 104 9.31 -19.72 -14.29
CA PRO A 104 8.55 -18.75 -13.52
C PRO A 104 7.41 -19.37 -12.70
N LEU A 105 7.38 -19.13 -11.39
CA LEU A 105 6.24 -19.47 -10.55
C LEU A 105 5.15 -18.40 -10.72
N LYS A 106 4.10 -18.71 -11.47
CA LYS A 106 2.98 -17.78 -11.78
C LYS A 106 1.75 -18.10 -10.92
N LYS A 107 1.91 -18.00 -9.60
CA LYS A 107 0.85 -18.17 -8.61
C LYS A 107 0.70 -16.89 -7.80
N GLN A 108 -0.46 -16.70 -7.18
CA GLN A 108 -0.64 -15.62 -6.21
C GLN A 108 0.29 -15.84 -5.00
N ALA A 109 1.02 -14.82 -4.60
CA ALA A 109 1.75 -14.80 -3.34
C ALA A 109 0.75 -14.68 -2.19
N LYS A 110 0.73 -15.67 -1.30
CA LYS A 110 -0.02 -15.62 -0.05
C LYS A 110 0.66 -14.66 0.92
N ASN A 111 1.98 -14.78 1.03
CA ASN A 111 2.82 -13.98 1.91
C ASN A 111 3.86 -13.19 1.10
N ILE A 112 4.23 -12.02 1.61
CA ILE A 112 5.37 -11.25 1.11
C ILE A 112 6.28 -10.93 2.30
N ILE A 113 7.56 -11.21 2.14
CA ILE A 113 8.61 -10.73 3.07
C ILE A 113 9.54 -9.81 2.27
N PHE A 114 9.60 -8.56 2.70
CA PHE A 114 10.46 -7.54 2.11
C PHE A 114 11.62 -7.29 3.07
N PHE A 115 12.82 -7.71 2.67
CA PHE A 115 14.08 -7.36 3.32
C PHE A 115 14.68 -6.08 2.71
N LEU A 116 15.03 -5.12 3.56
CA LEU A 116 15.67 -3.86 3.18
C LEU A 116 17.00 -3.73 3.95
N GLY A 117 18.12 -3.73 3.24
CA GLY A 117 19.42 -3.34 3.84
C GLY A 117 19.62 -1.86 3.59
N ASP A 118 19.44 -1.02 4.61
CA ASP A 118 19.55 0.44 4.47
C ASP A 118 21.00 0.78 4.07
N GLY A 119 21.21 1.71 3.13
CA GLY A 119 22.54 2.08 2.65
C GLY A 119 23.36 0.96 2.01
N THR A 120 22.74 -0.17 1.65
CA THR A 120 23.49 -1.38 1.25
C THR A 120 23.88 -1.37 -0.24
N SER A 121 25.08 -0.86 -0.52
CA SER A 121 25.68 -0.84 -1.85
C SER A 121 26.02 -2.25 -2.40
N ILE A 122 26.20 -2.37 -3.72
CA ILE A 122 26.76 -3.60 -4.32
C ILE A 122 28.16 -3.90 -3.75
N SER A 123 28.94 -2.86 -3.43
CA SER A 123 30.24 -2.97 -2.74
C SER A 123 30.06 -3.58 -1.34
N THR A 124 29.08 -3.14 -0.57
CA THR A 124 28.76 -3.64 0.78
C THR A 124 28.40 -5.13 0.72
N LEU A 125 27.51 -5.52 -0.19
CA LEU A 125 27.15 -6.93 -0.40
C LEU A 125 28.36 -7.79 -0.79
N THR A 126 29.23 -7.25 -1.64
CA THR A 126 30.46 -7.93 -2.06
C THR A 126 31.45 -8.08 -0.91
N ALA A 127 31.67 -7.02 -0.13
CA ALA A 127 32.53 -7.04 1.06
C ALA A 127 32.01 -8.04 2.09
N ALA A 128 30.71 -8.04 2.39
CA ALA A 128 30.09 -9.00 3.29
C ALA A 128 30.30 -10.45 2.83
N ARG A 129 30.08 -10.74 1.54
CA ARG A 129 30.33 -12.08 0.98
C ARG A 129 31.80 -12.51 1.12
N LEU A 130 32.73 -11.62 0.82
CA LEU A 130 34.17 -11.89 0.91
C LEU A 130 34.59 -12.13 2.36
N HIS A 131 34.12 -11.31 3.30
CA HIS A 131 34.39 -11.46 4.72
C HIS A 131 33.78 -12.75 5.29
N LYS A 132 32.52 -13.06 4.96
CA LYS A 132 31.89 -14.37 5.28
C LYS A 132 32.74 -15.51 4.74
N GLY A 133 33.19 -15.41 3.51
CA GLY A 133 34.03 -16.41 2.88
C GLY A 133 35.37 -16.61 3.59
N TYR A 134 36.01 -15.54 4.02
CA TYR A 134 37.21 -15.61 4.85
C TYR A 134 36.94 -16.35 6.16
N LYS A 135 35.89 -15.96 6.90
CA LYS A 135 35.45 -16.61 8.15
C LYS A 135 35.13 -18.10 7.98
N THR A 136 34.51 -18.51 6.87
CA THR A 136 34.10 -19.90 6.62
C THR A 136 35.17 -20.74 5.93
N GLY A 137 36.29 -20.15 5.51
CA GLY A 137 37.33 -20.78 4.71
C GLY A 137 36.91 -21.12 3.27
N ARG A 138 35.77 -20.59 2.80
CA ARG A 138 35.32 -20.71 1.40
C ARG A 138 35.86 -19.58 0.52
N TYR A 139 36.36 -18.51 1.14
CA TYR A 139 36.91 -17.32 0.52
C TYR A 139 35.94 -16.78 -0.55
N GLU A 140 36.41 -16.45 -1.73
CA GLU A 140 35.61 -15.82 -2.79
C GLU A 140 34.55 -16.74 -3.41
N HIS A 141 34.56 -18.04 -3.08
CA HIS A 141 33.51 -18.99 -3.50
C HIS A 141 32.32 -19.05 -2.56
N GLU A 142 32.32 -18.27 -1.48
CA GLU A 142 31.16 -18.11 -0.61
C GLU A 142 29.95 -17.55 -1.38
N VAL A 143 28.75 -17.94 -0.95
CA VAL A 143 27.49 -17.55 -1.57
C VAL A 143 26.49 -17.16 -0.48
N MET A 144 25.98 -15.94 -0.56
CA MET A 144 25.00 -15.39 0.37
C MET A 144 23.61 -15.99 0.13
N ALA A 145 22.74 -15.97 1.14
CA ALA A 145 21.39 -16.52 1.05
C ALA A 145 20.57 -15.94 -0.11
N TYR A 146 20.60 -14.62 -0.27
CA TYR A 146 19.89 -13.90 -1.33
C TYR A 146 20.52 -14.11 -2.72
N GLU A 147 21.82 -14.41 -2.83
CA GLU A 147 22.46 -14.75 -4.12
C GLU A 147 21.98 -16.10 -4.69
N LYS A 148 21.36 -16.95 -3.85
CA LYS A 148 20.71 -18.19 -4.29
C LYS A 148 19.34 -17.93 -4.92
N PHE A 149 18.81 -16.72 -4.82
CA PHE A 149 17.49 -16.39 -5.38
C PHE A 149 17.53 -16.45 -6.91
N PRO A 150 16.45 -16.94 -7.55
CA PRO A 150 16.49 -17.23 -8.98
C PRO A 150 16.52 -16.00 -9.89
N TYR A 151 16.10 -14.83 -9.40
CA TYR A 151 15.98 -13.58 -10.16
C TYR A 151 16.66 -12.42 -9.45
N SER A 152 17.26 -11.52 -10.24
CA SER A 152 17.82 -10.26 -9.76
C SER A 152 17.65 -9.15 -10.80
N THR A 153 17.65 -7.90 -10.32
CA THR A 153 17.49 -6.69 -11.13
C THR A 153 18.21 -5.50 -10.49
N LEU A 154 18.58 -4.50 -11.28
CA LEU A 154 19.04 -3.21 -10.76
C LEU A 154 17.86 -2.26 -10.55
N ILE A 155 17.98 -1.39 -9.54
CA ILE A 155 16.95 -0.45 -9.11
C ILE A 155 17.54 0.97 -9.08
N LYS A 156 16.89 1.90 -9.78
CA LYS A 156 17.23 3.34 -9.77
C LYS A 156 16.60 4.02 -8.56
N THR A 157 17.42 4.75 -7.80
CA THR A 157 17.10 5.19 -6.43
C THR A 157 16.77 6.68 -6.28
N TYR A 158 17.16 7.54 -7.24
CA TYR A 158 16.91 9.00 -7.20
C TYR A 158 15.50 9.38 -6.70
N SER A 159 15.36 10.46 -5.92
CA SER A 159 14.05 10.93 -5.42
C SER A 159 13.36 11.83 -6.46
N ALA A 160 12.23 12.45 -6.14
CA ALA A 160 11.58 13.39 -7.04
C ALA A 160 12.42 14.68 -7.28
N ASP A 161 13.26 15.05 -6.32
CA ASP A 161 13.97 16.34 -6.26
C ASP A 161 15.50 16.21 -6.12
N LYS A 162 16.04 15.03 -5.81
CA LYS A 162 17.49 14.77 -5.64
C LYS A 162 17.97 13.59 -6.48
N MET A 163 19.22 13.69 -6.94
CA MET A 163 19.90 12.60 -7.64
C MET A 163 20.31 11.47 -6.68
N VAL A 164 20.79 11.84 -5.49
CA VAL A 164 21.08 10.93 -4.38
C VAL A 164 19.94 11.09 -3.38
N THR A 165 19.14 10.05 -3.22
CA THR A 165 17.98 10.04 -2.30
C THR A 165 18.42 9.85 -0.85
N ASP A 166 17.58 10.27 0.09
CA ASP A 166 17.60 9.74 1.46
C ASP A 166 16.66 8.55 1.63
N SER A 167 16.67 7.97 2.83
CA SER A 167 15.84 6.84 3.27
C SER A 167 14.33 7.17 3.29
N ALA A 168 13.92 8.42 3.53
CA ALA A 168 12.49 8.78 3.57
C ALA A 168 11.83 8.76 2.19
N ALA A 169 12.44 9.47 1.23
CA ALA A 169 11.92 9.55 -0.13
C ALA A 169 11.98 8.18 -0.83
N SER A 170 13.04 7.41 -0.55
CA SER A 170 13.20 6.04 -1.06
C SER A 170 12.15 5.11 -0.47
N ALA A 171 11.86 5.16 0.84
CA ALA A 171 10.81 4.39 1.51
C ALA A 171 9.43 4.64 0.91
N THR A 172 9.11 5.90 0.62
CA THR A 172 7.90 6.25 -0.12
C THR A 172 7.88 5.53 -1.49
N ALA A 173 8.99 5.50 -2.21
CA ALA A 173 9.06 4.81 -3.49
C ALA A 173 8.90 3.29 -3.38
N TYR A 174 9.73 2.59 -2.60
CA TYR A 174 9.73 1.13 -2.58
C TYR A 174 8.59 0.51 -1.75
N LEU A 175 7.91 1.27 -0.89
CA LEU A 175 6.74 0.78 -0.12
C LEU A 175 5.41 1.28 -0.70
N ASN A 176 5.35 2.50 -1.26
CA ASN A 176 4.09 3.11 -1.69
C ASN A 176 3.93 3.12 -3.22
N GLY A 177 5.04 3.19 -3.95
CA GLY A 177 5.08 3.07 -5.41
C GLY A 177 5.00 4.41 -6.14
N VAL A 178 5.37 5.47 -5.44
CA VAL A 178 5.42 6.86 -5.91
C VAL A 178 6.72 7.46 -5.36
N LYS A 179 7.47 8.22 -6.16
CA LYS A 179 8.65 8.94 -5.66
C LYS A 179 8.20 10.19 -4.90
N GLY A 180 8.69 10.37 -3.68
CA GLY A 180 8.53 11.58 -2.86
C GLY A 180 9.73 12.52 -2.98
N ASN A 181 9.65 13.66 -2.30
CA ASN A 181 10.78 14.57 -2.14
C ASN A 181 11.67 14.10 -0.98
N GLN A 182 12.95 14.49 -0.98
CA GLN A 182 13.90 14.23 0.11
C GLN A 182 13.26 14.49 1.49
N ALA A 183 13.54 13.63 2.47
CA ALA A 183 13.06 13.72 3.85
C ALA A 183 11.53 13.60 4.06
N THR A 184 10.72 13.55 3.00
CA THR A 184 9.26 13.31 3.11
C THR A 184 8.92 11.82 3.12
N ILE A 185 7.94 11.41 3.93
CA ILE A 185 7.53 10.01 4.09
C ILE A 185 6.05 9.85 3.74
N GLY A 186 5.72 8.88 2.88
CA GLY A 186 4.35 8.47 2.61
C GLY A 186 3.49 9.52 1.90
N VAL A 187 4.06 10.63 1.47
CA VAL A 187 3.41 11.71 0.72
C VAL A 187 4.03 11.86 -0.66
N ASP A 188 3.29 12.40 -1.62
CA ASP A 188 3.85 12.66 -2.95
C ASP A 188 4.61 13.99 -3.03
N ALA A 189 5.30 14.21 -4.16
CA ALA A 189 6.19 15.34 -4.38
C ALA A 189 5.52 16.75 -4.34
N ARG A 190 4.21 16.83 -4.09
CA ARG A 190 3.51 18.11 -3.82
C ARG A 190 3.70 18.59 -2.39
N VAL A 191 4.05 17.71 -1.45
CA VAL A 191 4.40 18.09 -0.08
C VAL A 191 5.87 18.53 -0.08
N LEU A 192 6.11 19.75 0.39
CA LEU A 192 7.45 20.27 0.58
C LEU A 192 7.94 19.92 1.99
N LEU A 193 9.25 19.94 2.18
CA LEU A 193 9.87 19.79 3.49
C LEU A 193 9.26 20.79 4.49
N TYR A 194 8.96 20.33 5.70
CA TYR A 194 8.33 21.11 6.78
C TYR A 194 6.90 21.65 6.51
N ASP A 195 6.26 21.27 5.40
CA ASP A 195 4.89 21.73 5.08
C ASP A 195 3.82 20.87 5.80
N CYS A 196 3.61 21.15 7.09
CA CYS A 196 2.62 20.50 7.95
C CYS A 196 1.19 20.52 7.33
N ASP A 197 0.78 21.68 6.82
CA ASP A 197 -0.52 21.88 6.15
C ASP A 197 -0.70 20.97 4.94
N ALA A 198 0.36 20.79 4.13
CA ALA A 198 0.30 19.93 2.95
C ALA A 198 0.34 18.45 3.31
N MET A 199 1.13 18.03 4.31
CA MET A 199 1.11 16.62 4.73
C MET A 199 -0.24 16.21 5.29
N ASN A 200 -1.02 17.10 5.89
CA ASN A 200 -2.36 16.80 6.41
C ASN A 200 -3.43 16.59 5.31
N ARG A 201 -3.12 16.85 4.04
CA ARG A 201 -4.06 16.71 2.93
C ARG A 201 -4.14 15.25 2.44
N PRO A 202 -5.28 14.56 2.61
CA PRO A 202 -5.40 13.15 2.22
C PRO A 202 -5.19 12.89 0.72
N GLU A 203 -5.37 13.90 -0.13
CA GLU A 203 -5.09 13.81 -1.57
C GLU A 203 -3.60 13.75 -1.93
N TYR A 204 -2.70 14.09 -0.99
CA TYR A 204 -1.24 14.03 -1.15
C TYR A 204 -0.64 12.78 -0.51
N HIS A 205 -1.41 12.08 0.33
CA HIS A 205 -1.03 10.79 0.89
C HIS A 205 -0.91 9.73 -0.20
N THR A 206 0.15 8.95 -0.12
CA THR A 206 0.34 7.73 -0.90
C THR A 206 -0.13 6.52 -0.10
N THR A 207 -0.31 5.36 -0.74
CA THR A 207 -0.77 4.14 -0.04
C THR A 207 0.35 3.12 -0.02
N SER A 208 0.72 2.64 1.16
CA SER A 208 1.77 1.64 1.31
C SER A 208 1.26 0.23 0.95
N ILE A 209 2.18 -0.65 0.55
CA ILE A 209 1.89 -2.08 0.36
C ILE A 209 1.40 -2.74 1.65
N LEU A 210 1.83 -2.24 2.81
CA LEU A 210 1.38 -2.74 4.11
C LEU A 210 -0.11 -2.42 4.30
N THR A 211 -0.55 -1.19 4.02
CA THR A 211 -1.96 -0.80 4.03
C THR A 211 -2.79 -1.65 3.06
N ASP A 212 -2.25 -1.96 1.87
CA ASP A 212 -2.93 -2.82 0.89
C ASP A 212 -3.16 -4.26 1.40
N PHE A 213 -2.21 -4.81 2.15
CA PHE A 213 -2.37 -6.11 2.81
C PHE A 213 -3.42 -6.07 3.91
N GLN A 214 -3.42 -5.02 4.74
CA GLN A 214 -4.45 -4.83 5.78
C GLN A 214 -5.85 -4.72 5.16
N ASN A 215 -6.00 -3.95 4.07
CA ASN A 215 -7.26 -3.79 3.34
C ASN A 215 -7.75 -5.12 2.72
N ALA A 216 -6.82 -6.02 2.39
CA ALA A 216 -7.13 -7.37 1.92
C ALA A 216 -7.50 -8.34 3.07
N GLY A 217 -7.42 -7.90 4.33
CA GLY A 217 -7.68 -8.73 5.52
C GLY A 217 -6.52 -9.68 5.87
N LYS A 218 -5.29 -9.33 5.47
CA LYS A 218 -4.06 -10.06 5.78
C LYS A 218 -3.33 -9.42 6.95
N SER A 219 -2.53 -10.20 7.67
CA SER A 219 -1.71 -9.72 8.78
C SER A 219 -0.48 -8.95 8.31
N THR A 220 0.01 -8.00 9.12
CA THR A 220 1.16 -7.17 8.77
C THR A 220 2.12 -6.99 9.94
N GLY A 221 3.42 -6.92 9.66
CA GLY A 221 4.44 -6.64 10.67
C GLY A 221 5.64 -5.86 10.14
N ILE A 222 6.36 -5.25 11.07
CA ILE A 222 7.60 -4.49 10.86
C ILE A 222 8.65 -5.00 11.84
N VAL A 223 9.85 -5.25 11.33
CA VAL A 223 11.05 -5.59 12.10
C VAL A 223 12.18 -4.72 11.60
N THR A 224 12.92 -4.07 12.50
CA THR A 224 14.09 -3.25 12.15
C THR A 224 15.11 -3.25 13.27
N THR A 225 16.37 -2.95 12.97
CA THR A 225 17.41 -2.63 13.97
C THR A 225 17.45 -1.14 14.33
N THR A 226 16.67 -0.28 13.66
CA THR A 226 16.57 1.15 14.00
C THR A 226 15.44 1.40 15.00
N ARG A 227 15.21 2.69 15.32
CA ARG A 227 13.92 3.12 15.85
C ARG A 227 12.80 2.69 14.91
N VAL A 228 11.68 2.21 15.44
CA VAL A 228 10.50 1.84 14.62
C VAL A 228 9.81 3.05 13.99
N THR A 229 10.18 4.26 14.42
CA THR A 229 9.81 5.58 13.90
C THR A 229 10.79 6.12 12.86
N HIS A 230 11.91 5.44 12.62
CA HIS A 230 12.87 5.83 11.57
C HIS A 230 12.21 5.82 10.17
N ALA A 231 12.82 6.50 9.20
CA ALA A 231 12.24 6.73 7.88
C ALA A 231 11.81 5.45 7.14
N SER A 232 12.70 4.45 7.10
CA SER A 232 12.49 3.18 6.41
C SER A 232 11.25 2.39 6.92
N PRO A 233 11.08 2.13 8.24
CA PRO A 233 9.87 1.49 8.75
C PRO A 233 8.66 2.42 8.68
N ALA A 234 8.83 3.73 8.92
CA ALA A 234 7.77 4.74 8.86
C ALA A 234 7.10 4.80 7.48
N GLY A 235 7.83 4.60 6.38
CA GLY A 235 7.26 4.53 5.03
C GLY A 235 6.21 3.44 4.84
N THR A 236 6.06 2.50 5.78
CA THR A 236 4.99 1.50 5.76
C THR A 236 3.66 2.01 6.34
N TYR A 237 3.64 3.06 7.15
CA TYR A 237 2.46 3.50 7.89
C TYR A 237 2.24 5.02 8.01
N ALA A 238 3.29 5.83 7.95
CA ALA A 238 3.25 7.25 8.23
C ALA A 238 3.10 8.12 6.96
N HIS A 239 2.60 9.32 7.16
CA HIS A 239 2.54 10.43 6.22
C HIS A 239 3.13 11.65 6.92
N THR A 240 4.32 12.11 6.54
CA THR A 240 4.95 13.29 7.15
C THR A 240 5.75 14.09 6.12
N ALA A 241 5.78 15.41 6.32
CA ALA A 241 6.58 16.36 5.55
C ALA A 241 8.06 16.34 5.94
N GLU A 242 8.39 15.79 7.10
CA GLU A 242 9.74 15.72 7.64
C GLU A 242 9.94 14.39 8.39
N ARG A 243 11.05 13.71 8.12
CA ARG A 243 11.37 12.39 8.68
C ARG A 243 11.83 12.47 10.12
N HIS A 244 12.33 13.62 10.56
CA HIS A 244 12.81 13.85 11.92
C HIS A 244 11.68 14.05 12.94
N TRP A 245 10.45 14.32 12.49
CA TRP A 245 9.22 14.40 13.31
C TRP A 245 8.78 13.03 13.87
N GLU A 246 9.68 12.35 14.59
CA GLU A 246 9.50 11.03 15.14
C GLU A 246 8.61 11.03 16.39
N ASN A 247 8.66 12.10 17.18
CA ASN A 247 7.72 12.46 18.24
C ASN A 247 7.27 13.94 18.13
N ASP A 248 6.45 14.37 19.08
CA ASP A 248 5.91 15.74 19.17
C ASP A 248 6.97 16.81 19.50
N ASP A 249 7.95 16.46 20.34
CA ASP A 249 9.12 17.30 20.67
C ASP A 249 9.90 17.68 19.40
N ASP A 250 10.20 16.68 18.56
CA ASP A 250 10.90 16.90 17.27
C ASP A 250 10.14 17.84 16.32
N ILE A 251 8.80 17.93 16.42
CA ILE A 251 8.01 18.84 15.58
C ILE A 251 8.17 20.27 16.09
N ASN A 252 8.09 20.45 17.41
CA ASN A 252 8.12 21.76 18.03
C ASN A 252 9.51 22.41 17.91
N ASP A 253 10.57 21.60 18.00
CA ASP A 253 11.97 22.06 17.87
C ASP A 253 12.30 22.61 16.47
N GLU A 254 11.52 22.25 15.43
CA GLU A 254 11.76 22.66 14.04
C GLU A 254 10.70 23.66 13.53
N ASP A 255 10.19 24.55 14.39
CA ASP A 255 9.12 25.53 14.09
C ASP A 255 7.80 24.90 13.59
N GLY A 256 7.60 23.61 13.82
CA GLY A 256 6.35 22.90 13.53
C GLY A 256 5.30 23.12 14.63
N ASP A 257 4.07 22.68 14.34
CA ASP A 257 2.98 22.69 15.33
C ASP A 257 2.48 21.25 15.55
N SER A 258 2.87 20.65 16.68
CA SER A 258 2.45 19.30 17.07
C SER A 258 0.96 19.20 17.46
N ASP A 259 0.25 20.31 17.67
CA ASP A 259 -1.21 20.31 17.81
C ASP A 259 -1.91 20.12 16.45
N ASP A 260 -1.25 20.52 15.35
CA ASP A 260 -1.79 20.43 13.98
C ASP A 260 -1.22 19.24 13.18
N CYS A 261 -0.01 18.75 13.49
CA CYS A 261 0.64 17.63 12.80
C CYS A 261 0.91 16.42 13.70
N ASP A 262 0.34 15.27 13.34
CA ASP A 262 0.59 14.01 14.04
C ASP A 262 2.05 13.52 13.80
N ASP A 263 2.80 13.30 14.87
CA ASP A 263 4.15 12.73 14.82
C ASP A 263 4.16 11.24 14.39
N ILE A 264 5.31 10.74 13.93
CA ILE A 264 5.41 9.36 13.41
C ILE A 264 5.04 8.32 14.49
N ALA A 265 5.44 8.50 15.76
CA ALA A 265 5.10 7.58 16.84
C ALA A 265 3.58 7.52 17.09
N GLU A 266 2.89 8.66 17.03
CA GLU A 266 1.43 8.72 17.09
C GLU A 266 0.78 8.05 15.89
N GLN A 267 1.26 8.30 14.68
CA GLN A 267 0.75 7.62 13.48
C GLN A 267 0.94 6.09 13.55
N LEU A 268 2.00 5.60 14.21
CA LEU A 268 2.19 4.17 14.45
C LEU A 268 1.14 3.59 15.41
N VAL A 269 0.81 4.30 16.49
CA VAL A 269 -0.07 3.76 17.55
C VAL A 269 -1.54 4.03 17.29
N LEU A 270 -1.87 5.22 16.82
CA LEU A 270 -3.22 5.77 16.66
C LEU A 270 -3.65 5.84 15.18
N GLY A 271 -2.71 5.97 14.26
CA GLY A 271 -2.99 6.11 12.83
C GLY A 271 -3.71 4.91 12.22
N ASN A 272 -4.46 5.14 11.13
CA ASN A 272 -5.32 4.11 10.53
C ASN A 272 -4.56 2.86 10.01
N THR A 273 -3.30 3.01 9.62
CA THR A 273 -2.44 1.90 9.19
C THR A 273 -1.65 1.31 10.36
N GLY A 274 -0.93 2.15 11.11
CA GLY A 274 -0.08 1.72 12.22
C GLY A 274 -0.84 0.95 13.30
N SER A 275 -2.01 1.46 13.70
CA SER A 275 -2.85 0.87 14.75
C SER A 275 -3.39 -0.53 14.41
N LYS A 276 -3.21 -1.04 13.19
CA LYS A 276 -3.60 -2.40 12.76
C LYS A 276 -2.44 -3.38 12.65
N ILE A 277 -1.20 -2.91 12.77
CA ILE A 277 -0.02 -3.77 12.71
C ILE A 277 -0.05 -4.79 13.85
N LYS A 278 0.31 -6.03 13.52
CA LYS A 278 0.29 -7.18 14.43
C LYS A 278 1.63 -7.35 15.16
N VAL A 279 2.74 -7.09 14.48
CA VAL A 279 4.10 -7.24 15.03
C VAL A 279 4.89 -5.98 14.72
N ILE A 280 5.44 -5.33 15.74
CA ILE A 280 6.33 -4.16 15.66
C ILE A 280 7.55 -4.50 16.50
N LEU A 281 8.73 -4.66 15.88
CA LEU A 281 9.98 -4.99 16.57
C LEU A 281 11.10 -4.05 16.13
N GLY A 282 11.81 -3.45 17.07
CA GLY A 282 12.98 -2.59 16.83
C GLY A 282 13.37 -1.82 18.09
N GLY A 283 14.02 -0.67 17.95
CA GLY A 283 14.31 0.25 19.05
C GLY A 283 13.33 1.43 19.12
N GLY A 284 13.68 2.43 19.93
CA GLY A 284 13.12 3.78 19.87
C GLY A 284 12.20 4.14 21.01
N ARG A 285 12.34 3.52 22.20
CA ARG A 285 11.48 3.76 23.36
C ARG A 285 11.35 5.25 23.68
N LYS A 286 12.42 6.04 23.50
CA LYS A 286 12.43 7.49 23.78
C LYS A 286 11.33 8.28 23.07
N LYS A 287 10.90 7.84 21.88
CA LYS A 287 9.88 8.52 21.06
C LYS A 287 8.44 8.23 21.53
N PHE A 288 8.24 7.29 22.45
CA PHE A 288 6.90 6.83 22.87
C PHE A 288 6.53 7.18 24.31
N THR A 289 7.47 7.63 25.13
CA THR A 289 7.23 7.96 26.55
C THR A 289 7.44 9.46 26.82
N PRO A 290 6.72 10.04 27.80
CA PRO A 290 6.90 11.44 28.20
C PRO A 290 8.26 11.74 28.82
N LYS A 291 8.70 13.01 28.73
CA LYS A 291 9.81 13.53 29.54
C LYS A 291 9.55 13.23 31.04
N GLY A 292 10.59 12.77 31.74
CA GLY A 292 10.55 12.37 33.15
C GLY A 292 10.02 10.96 33.45
N VAL A 293 9.71 10.14 32.42
CA VAL A 293 9.48 8.69 32.59
C VAL A 293 10.77 7.93 32.25
N ASP A 294 11.41 7.35 33.27
CA ASP A 294 12.68 6.62 33.14
C ASP A 294 12.59 5.44 32.14
N ASP A 295 13.59 5.33 31.26
CA ASP A 295 13.79 4.15 30.43
C ASP A 295 14.14 2.91 31.28
N PRO A 296 13.60 1.71 30.96
CA PRO A 296 13.85 0.50 31.73
C PRO A 296 15.30 0.00 31.73
N GLU A 297 16.17 0.46 30.81
CA GLU A 297 17.58 0.06 30.72
C GLU A 297 18.56 1.20 31.01
N GLU A 298 18.40 2.34 30.35
CA GLU A 298 19.43 3.40 30.29
C GLU A 298 19.25 4.49 31.37
N GLY A 299 18.08 4.58 32.02
CA GLY A 299 17.79 5.61 33.03
C GLY A 299 17.49 7.01 32.48
N ASP A 300 17.79 7.26 31.20
CA ASP A 300 17.36 8.47 30.49
C ASP A 300 15.87 8.44 30.17
N GLY A 301 15.20 9.58 30.29
CA GLY A 301 13.75 9.68 30.17
C GLY A 301 13.23 9.54 28.74
N GLY A 302 11.90 9.45 28.62
CA GLY A 302 11.20 9.70 27.37
C GLY A 302 11.42 11.12 26.85
N ARG A 303 11.06 11.36 25.58
CA ARG A 303 11.23 12.66 24.91
C ARG A 303 9.91 13.34 24.55
N ARG A 304 8.74 12.78 24.87
CA ARG A 304 7.45 13.42 24.51
C ARG A 304 7.09 14.57 25.47
N ASP A 305 6.57 15.66 24.94
CA ASP A 305 6.18 16.88 25.65
C ASP A 305 4.67 17.01 25.87
N ASP A 306 3.88 16.28 25.09
CA ASP A 306 2.44 16.21 25.19
C ASP A 306 1.90 15.34 26.35
N GLY A 307 2.81 14.75 27.13
CA GLY A 307 2.49 13.89 28.27
C GLY A 307 1.86 12.54 27.90
N LYS A 308 1.87 12.12 26.62
CA LYS A 308 1.29 10.85 26.18
C LYS A 308 2.28 9.69 26.36
N ASP A 309 1.83 8.63 27.02
CA ASP A 309 2.51 7.33 27.01
C ASP A 309 1.91 6.45 25.90
N LEU A 310 2.57 6.44 24.75
CA LEU A 310 2.11 5.72 23.56
C LEU A 310 2.29 4.21 23.67
N ILE A 311 3.27 3.73 24.44
CA ILE A 311 3.42 2.29 24.74
C ILE A 311 2.19 1.82 25.53
N GLN A 312 1.85 2.52 26.60
CA GLN A 312 0.70 2.17 27.43
C GLN A 312 -0.62 2.34 26.67
N THR A 313 -0.71 3.34 25.79
CA THR A 313 -1.84 3.53 24.88
C THR A 313 -2.00 2.34 23.92
N TRP A 314 -0.91 1.90 23.29
CA TRP A 314 -0.91 0.70 22.44
C TRP A 314 -1.34 -0.54 23.22
N ILE A 315 -0.74 -0.79 24.40
CA ILE A 315 -1.07 -1.94 25.24
C ILE A 315 -2.57 -1.98 25.57
N ASN A 316 -3.13 -0.84 26.00
CA ASN A 316 -4.54 -0.73 26.37
C ASN A 316 -5.45 -0.98 25.15
N HIS A 317 -5.12 -0.40 24.00
CA HIS A 317 -5.88 -0.59 22.77
C HIS A 317 -5.84 -2.06 22.32
N LYS A 318 -4.67 -2.69 22.27
CA LYS A 318 -4.53 -4.07 21.76
C LYS A 318 -5.12 -5.12 22.70
N ARG A 319 -5.00 -4.94 24.02
CA ARG A 319 -5.64 -5.83 25.02
C ARG A 319 -7.17 -5.82 24.94
N ALA A 320 -7.77 -4.74 24.42
CA ALA A 320 -9.20 -4.70 24.15
C ALA A 320 -9.60 -5.52 22.90
N LEU A 321 -8.65 -5.81 21.99
CA LEU A 321 -8.88 -6.51 20.73
C LEU A 321 -8.44 -7.98 20.75
N GLY A 322 -7.43 -8.33 21.54
CA GLY A 322 -6.85 -9.67 21.58
C GLY A 322 -5.71 -9.80 22.60
N ASN A 323 -4.98 -10.91 22.56
CA ASN A 323 -3.85 -11.11 23.45
C ASN A 323 -2.65 -10.28 22.97
N ALA A 324 -2.26 -9.26 23.75
CA ALA A 324 -1.21 -8.34 23.40
C ALA A 324 -0.03 -8.41 24.37
N SER A 325 1.18 -8.45 23.81
CA SER A 325 2.43 -8.50 24.54
C SER A 325 3.29 -7.30 24.17
N TYR A 326 3.76 -6.58 25.19
CA TYR A 326 4.85 -5.62 25.07
C TYR A 326 6.09 -6.25 25.72
N VAL A 327 7.22 -6.20 25.03
CA VAL A 327 8.52 -6.68 25.51
C VAL A 327 9.59 -5.63 25.21
N TRP A 328 10.63 -5.58 26.01
CA TRP A 328 11.73 -4.61 25.80
C TRP A 328 13.12 -5.23 25.96
N HIS A 329 13.20 -6.52 26.25
CA HIS A 329 14.47 -7.24 26.43
C HIS A 329 14.44 -8.58 25.67
N ARG A 330 15.60 -9.03 25.20
CA ARG A 330 15.78 -10.28 24.44
C ARG A 330 15.21 -11.49 25.17
N SER A 331 15.50 -11.61 26.46
CA SER A 331 15.01 -12.73 27.29
C SER A 331 13.48 -12.84 27.31
N GLU A 332 12.77 -11.71 27.30
CA GLU A 332 11.32 -11.67 27.24
C GLU A 332 10.82 -12.14 25.87
N LEU A 333 11.41 -11.61 24.78
CA LEU A 333 11.09 -12.03 23.42
C LEU A 333 11.28 -13.54 23.22
N MET A 334 12.40 -14.07 23.70
CA MET A 334 12.74 -15.50 23.57
C MET A 334 11.88 -16.41 24.45
N SER A 335 11.23 -15.86 25.47
CA SER A 335 10.28 -16.59 26.34
C SER A 335 8.81 -16.48 25.89
N LEU A 336 8.54 -15.66 24.86
CA LEU A 336 7.19 -15.36 24.40
C LEU A 336 6.49 -16.58 23.82
N ASP A 337 5.23 -16.78 24.21
CA ASP A 337 4.35 -17.79 23.63
C ASP A 337 3.74 -17.29 22.32
N THR A 338 4.47 -17.47 21.22
CA THR A 338 4.07 -16.99 19.88
C THR A 338 2.79 -17.64 19.37
N ASP A 339 2.40 -18.81 19.88
CA ASP A 339 1.14 -19.48 19.51
C ASP A 339 -0.09 -18.74 20.05
N ASN A 340 0.05 -18.00 21.16
CA ASN A 340 -1.05 -17.32 21.84
C ASN A 340 -0.98 -15.80 21.78
N THR A 341 0.07 -15.18 21.24
CA THR A 341 0.18 -13.71 21.13
C THR A 341 -0.46 -13.19 19.84
N ASP A 342 -1.53 -12.38 19.90
CA ASP A 342 -2.19 -11.80 18.71
C ASP A 342 -1.52 -10.51 18.23
N TYR A 343 -0.97 -9.73 19.17
CA TYR A 343 -0.27 -8.47 18.92
C TYR A 343 1.03 -8.42 19.73
N LEU A 344 2.12 -8.03 19.08
CA LEU A 344 3.43 -7.89 19.70
C LEU A 344 4.02 -6.52 19.37
N MET A 345 4.45 -5.80 20.40
CA MET A 345 5.34 -4.65 20.29
C MET A 345 6.61 -4.95 21.10
N GLY A 346 7.75 -4.90 20.45
CA GLY A 346 9.07 -5.10 21.05
C GLY A 346 9.93 -3.88 20.79
N LEU A 347 10.25 -3.11 21.82
CA LEU A 347 11.12 -1.93 21.75
C LEU A 347 12.36 -2.17 22.60
N PHE A 348 13.45 -2.59 21.95
CA PHE A 348 14.61 -3.20 22.61
C PHE A 348 15.71 -2.23 23.01
N ASP A 349 15.62 -0.98 22.59
CA ASP A 349 16.61 0.02 22.92
C ASP A 349 15.97 1.41 23.06
N TRP A 350 16.64 2.32 23.79
CA TRP A 350 16.17 3.68 24.01
C TRP A 350 16.04 4.45 22.70
N SER A 351 17.04 4.29 21.81
CA SER A 351 17.10 4.86 20.46
C SER A 351 17.18 3.76 19.39
N HIS A 352 18.16 3.79 18.49
CA HIS A 352 18.46 2.63 17.64
C HIS A 352 18.99 1.47 18.49
N MET A 353 18.87 0.24 17.99
CA MET A 353 19.50 -0.90 18.66
C MET A 353 21.02 -0.82 18.54
N SER A 354 21.73 -1.54 19.41
CA SER A 354 23.19 -1.70 19.35
C SER A 354 23.65 -2.46 18.09
N TYR A 355 24.89 -2.21 17.62
CA TYR A 355 25.45 -2.94 16.49
C TYR A 355 25.72 -4.40 16.86
N ALA A 356 25.67 -5.29 15.88
CA ALA A 356 25.95 -6.71 16.04
C ALA A 356 27.39 -6.99 16.53
N VAL A 357 28.32 -6.08 16.27
CA VAL A 357 29.71 -6.15 16.74
C VAL A 357 29.86 -5.87 18.23
N ASP A 358 28.89 -5.19 18.85
CA ASP A 358 28.94 -4.79 20.26
C ASP A 358 28.54 -5.96 21.19
N GLU A 359 27.97 -7.03 20.63
CA GLU A 359 27.54 -8.25 21.32
C GLU A 359 26.62 -7.98 22.55
N ASP A 360 25.77 -6.95 22.48
CA ASP A 360 24.83 -6.66 23.56
C ASP A 360 23.81 -7.79 23.73
N SER A 361 23.87 -8.43 24.89
CA SER A 361 23.01 -9.55 25.25
C SER A 361 21.56 -9.17 25.59
N SER A 362 21.30 -7.88 25.80
CA SER A 362 19.97 -7.34 26.09
C SER A 362 19.10 -7.24 24.84
N ASN A 363 19.72 -6.95 23.69
CA ASN A 363 19.09 -6.79 22.40
C ASN A 363 18.92 -8.15 21.66
N PRO A 364 17.73 -8.49 21.14
CA PRO A 364 17.56 -9.65 20.26
C PRO A 364 18.20 -9.40 18.91
N SER A 365 18.72 -10.45 18.29
CA SER A 365 19.29 -10.33 16.95
C SER A 365 18.20 -10.10 15.89
N LEU A 366 18.55 -9.54 14.73
CA LEU A 366 17.61 -9.36 13.62
C LEU A 366 17.03 -10.70 13.13
N GLU A 367 17.84 -11.76 13.17
CA GLU A 367 17.37 -13.13 12.95
C GLU A 367 16.27 -13.52 13.94
N GLU A 368 16.48 -13.31 15.23
CA GLU A 368 15.54 -13.68 16.30
C GLU A 368 14.22 -12.92 16.20
N MET A 369 14.29 -11.61 15.95
CA MET A 369 13.09 -10.79 15.71
C MET A 369 12.32 -11.25 14.47
N THR A 370 13.02 -11.55 13.37
CA THR A 370 12.41 -12.03 12.13
C THR A 370 11.72 -13.38 12.33
N ARG A 371 12.35 -14.32 13.03
CA ARG A 371 11.74 -15.63 13.36
C ARG A 371 10.46 -15.45 14.16
N THR A 372 10.50 -14.62 15.19
CA THR A 372 9.34 -14.36 16.06
C THR A 372 8.20 -13.72 15.28
N ALA A 373 8.48 -12.74 14.43
CA ALA A 373 7.48 -12.11 13.57
C ALA A 373 6.82 -13.12 12.62
N ILE A 374 7.60 -13.97 11.95
CA ILE A 374 7.06 -14.99 11.04
C ILE A 374 6.21 -16.02 11.81
N GLN A 375 6.61 -16.44 13.00
CA GLN A 375 5.81 -17.38 13.82
C GLN A 375 4.43 -16.79 14.15
N ILE A 376 4.37 -15.52 14.56
CA ILE A 376 3.11 -14.85 14.89
C ILE A 376 2.25 -14.63 13.64
N LEU A 377 2.83 -14.09 12.56
CA LEU A 377 2.11 -13.70 11.35
C LEU A 377 1.65 -14.89 10.49
N SER A 378 2.41 -15.98 10.46
CA SER A 378 2.11 -17.18 9.64
C SER A 378 0.86 -17.93 10.10
N ARG A 379 0.36 -17.65 11.32
CA ARG A 379 -0.91 -18.20 11.82
C ARG A 379 -2.13 -17.63 11.08
N ASP A 380 -2.01 -16.49 10.39
CA ASP A 380 -3.09 -15.95 9.55
C ASP A 380 -3.23 -16.79 8.26
N PRO A 381 -4.34 -17.53 8.08
CA PRO A 381 -4.53 -18.34 6.87
C PRO A 381 -4.71 -17.48 5.61
N SER A 382 -5.02 -16.19 5.74
CA SER A 382 -5.11 -15.25 4.64
C SER A 382 -3.73 -14.85 4.11
N GLY A 383 -2.68 -15.03 4.92
CA GLY A 383 -1.29 -14.65 4.63
C GLY A 383 -0.89 -13.31 5.25
N PHE A 384 0.34 -12.89 5.01
CA PHE A 384 0.91 -11.70 5.66
C PHE A 384 1.89 -10.90 4.79
N PHE A 385 2.09 -9.64 5.16
CA PHE A 385 3.22 -8.82 4.71
C PHE A 385 4.15 -8.55 5.90
N LEU A 386 5.45 -8.77 5.71
CA LEU A 386 6.47 -8.49 6.71
C LEU A 386 7.56 -7.63 6.08
N PHE A 387 7.80 -6.45 6.66
CA PHE A 387 8.96 -5.62 6.36
C PHE A 387 10.06 -5.93 7.39
N VAL A 388 11.27 -6.23 6.92
CA VAL A 388 12.44 -6.50 7.75
C VAL A 388 13.60 -5.63 7.28
N GLU A 389 14.19 -4.87 8.19
CA GLU A 389 15.26 -3.93 7.88
C GLU A 389 16.53 -4.24 8.66
N GLY A 390 17.66 -4.28 7.95
CA GLY A 390 19.00 -4.14 8.55
C GLY A 390 19.44 -2.69 8.42
N GLY A 391 18.97 -1.81 9.31
CA GLY A 391 19.11 -0.37 9.14
C GLY A 391 20.41 0.20 9.69
N LEU A 392 21.08 -0.53 10.58
CA LEU A 392 22.39 -0.12 11.12
C LEU A 392 23.54 -0.27 10.10
N ILE A 393 23.34 -0.95 8.97
CA ILE A 393 24.32 -0.99 7.87
C ILE A 393 24.62 0.44 7.39
N ASP A 394 23.57 1.24 7.22
CA ASP A 394 23.64 2.63 6.79
C ASP A 394 24.36 3.52 7.79
N ARG A 395 23.95 3.43 9.06
CA ARG A 395 24.56 4.15 10.19
C ARG A 395 26.07 3.89 10.31
N ALA A 396 26.49 2.65 10.17
CA ALA A 396 27.91 2.30 10.18
C ALA A 396 28.66 2.91 8.98
N HIS A 397 28.04 2.95 7.80
CA HIS A 397 28.62 3.61 6.62
C HIS A 397 28.72 5.14 6.78
N HIS A 398 27.74 5.77 7.41
CA HIS A 398 27.79 7.20 7.77
C HIS A 398 29.03 7.54 8.62
N LEU A 399 29.38 6.66 9.55
CA LEU A 399 30.59 6.77 10.39
C LEU A 399 31.88 6.28 9.70
N ASN A 400 31.81 5.79 8.45
CA ASN A 400 32.91 5.10 7.77
C ASN A 400 33.41 3.83 8.49
N GLU A 401 32.62 3.23 9.39
CA GLU A 401 32.92 1.98 10.09
C GLU A 401 32.61 0.77 9.19
N TYR A 402 33.49 0.50 8.23
CA TYR A 402 33.25 -0.58 7.26
C TYR A 402 33.16 -1.97 7.90
N ARG A 403 33.76 -2.19 9.09
CA ARG A 403 33.71 -3.48 9.80
C ARG A 403 32.33 -3.67 10.43
N SER A 404 31.83 -2.69 11.18
CA SER A 404 30.44 -2.65 11.69
C SER A 404 29.44 -2.86 10.55
N ALA A 405 29.56 -2.12 9.44
CA ALA A 405 28.64 -2.23 8.31
C ALA A 405 28.64 -3.63 7.66
N VAL A 406 29.81 -4.26 7.55
CA VAL A 406 29.94 -5.62 7.01
C VAL A 406 29.33 -6.66 7.94
N GLU A 407 29.53 -6.55 9.25
CA GLU A 407 28.94 -7.48 10.23
C GLU A 407 27.42 -7.31 10.34
N GLU A 408 26.90 -6.08 10.27
CA GLU A 408 25.46 -5.81 10.14
C GLU A 408 24.88 -6.46 8.88
N ALA A 409 25.58 -6.38 7.74
CA ALA A 409 25.16 -7.05 6.51
C ALA A 409 25.17 -8.59 6.63
N LEU A 410 26.03 -9.16 7.48
CA LEU A 410 26.00 -10.60 7.80
C LEU A 410 24.82 -10.95 8.72
N GLU A 411 24.49 -10.12 9.71
CA GLU A 411 23.31 -10.32 10.55
C GLU A 411 22.00 -10.22 9.74
N PHE A 412 21.92 -9.24 8.84
CA PHE A 412 20.83 -9.13 7.86
C PHE A 412 20.69 -10.38 7.00
N GLU A 413 21.80 -11.00 6.58
CA GLU A 413 21.75 -12.24 5.82
C GLU A 413 21.22 -13.42 6.64
N LYS A 414 21.55 -13.53 7.94
CA LYS A 414 20.99 -14.57 8.83
C LYS A 414 19.47 -14.45 8.93
N ALA A 415 18.94 -13.22 9.00
CA ALA A 415 17.49 -12.99 9.00
C ALA A 415 16.82 -13.47 7.70
N ILE A 416 17.48 -13.27 6.54
CA ILE A 416 17.01 -13.80 5.25
C ILE A 416 17.04 -15.34 5.25
N GLU A 417 18.12 -15.96 5.75
CA GLU A 417 18.21 -17.42 5.89
C GLU A 417 17.09 -17.97 6.77
N ALA A 418 16.79 -17.29 7.89
CA ALA A 418 15.70 -17.65 8.77
C ALA A 418 14.34 -17.60 8.06
N ALA A 419 14.03 -16.53 7.32
CA ALA A 419 12.77 -16.41 6.60
C ALA A 419 12.61 -17.46 5.50
N VAL A 420 13.68 -17.73 4.74
CA VAL A 420 13.71 -18.81 3.74
C VAL A 420 13.45 -20.17 4.42
N SER A 421 13.98 -20.41 5.61
CA SER A 421 13.79 -21.68 6.34
C SER A 421 12.38 -21.85 6.92
N LEU A 422 11.69 -20.75 7.21
CA LEU A 422 10.39 -20.75 7.90
C LEU A 422 9.18 -20.64 6.97
N THR A 423 9.39 -20.47 5.67
CA THR A 423 8.30 -20.22 4.72
C THR A 423 8.32 -21.14 3.50
N ASP A 424 7.15 -21.37 2.91
CA ASP A 424 7.03 -22.15 1.68
C ASP A 424 7.30 -21.27 0.45
N PRO A 425 8.34 -21.56 -0.37
CA PRO A 425 8.63 -20.79 -1.58
C PRO A 425 7.53 -20.87 -2.65
N GLU A 426 6.58 -21.82 -2.55
CA GLU A 426 5.43 -21.89 -3.45
C GLU A 426 4.32 -20.88 -3.11
N GLU A 427 4.31 -20.33 -1.90
CA GLU A 427 3.29 -19.40 -1.39
C GLU A 427 3.85 -18.04 -0.93
N THR A 428 5.16 -17.96 -0.67
CA THR A 428 5.82 -16.75 -0.14
C THR A 428 6.76 -16.14 -1.17
N LEU A 429 6.54 -14.86 -1.48
CA LEU A 429 7.49 -14.05 -2.24
C LEU A 429 8.43 -13.37 -1.25
N ILE A 430 9.72 -13.68 -1.35
CA ILE A 430 10.78 -13.00 -0.59
C ILE A 430 11.56 -12.13 -1.56
N ILE A 431 11.68 -10.84 -1.22
CA ILE A 431 12.56 -9.92 -1.91
C ILE A 431 13.58 -9.33 -0.93
N MET A 432 14.76 -9.02 -1.44
CA MET A 432 15.79 -8.26 -0.74
C MET A 432 16.29 -7.16 -1.67
N THR A 433 16.41 -5.93 -1.19
CA THR A 433 17.04 -4.80 -1.90
C THR A 433 17.65 -3.84 -0.87
N ALA A 434 18.30 -2.81 -1.35
CA ALA A 434 18.58 -1.59 -0.61
C ALA A 434 17.65 -0.46 -1.07
N ASP A 435 17.62 0.62 -0.30
CA ASP A 435 16.90 1.85 -0.59
C ASP A 435 17.77 2.87 -1.37
N HIS A 436 19.05 2.97 -0.98
CA HIS A 436 20.13 3.65 -1.68
C HIS A 436 21.48 2.95 -1.46
N SER A 437 22.53 3.50 -2.07
CA SER A 437 23.89 3.00 -1.92
C SER A 437 24.67 3.82 -0.88
N GLN A 438 25.95 3.51 -0.72
CA GLN A 438 26.93 4.22 0.11
C GLN A 438 28.25 4.36 -0.66
N PRO A 439 29.10 5.37 -0.40
CA PRO A 439 30.28 5.66 -1.20
C PRO A 439 31.48 4.75 -0.85
N LEU A 440 31.19 3.49 -0.53
CA LEU A 440 32.17 2.44 -0.23
C LEU A 440 32.77 1.88 -1.52
N VAL A 441 34.10 1.84 -1.57
CA VAL A 441 34.88 1.29 -2.68
C VAL A 441 35.72 0.12 -2.21
N ILE A 442 35.80 -0.94 -3.03
CA ILE A 442 36.72 -2.06 -2.84
C ILE A 442 37.93 -1.86 -3.76
N ASN A 443 39.06 -1.50 -3.18
CA ASN A 443 40.32 -1.26 -3.87
C ASN A 443 41.18 -2.52 -3.98
N GLY A 444 42.13 -2.53 -4.90
CA GLY A 444 42.99 -3.69 -5.18
C GLY A 444 44.46 -3.30 -5.30
N TYR A 445 45.39 -4.27 -5.25
CA TYR A 445 45.22 -5.65 -5.77
C TYR A 445 45.65 -6.76 -4.79
N GLN A 446 44.79 -7.07 -3.82
CA GLN A 446 45.04 -8.13 -2.85
C GLN A 446 45.11 -9.54 -3.45
N ASP A 447 45.89 -10.39 -2.78
CA ASP A 447 45.87 -11.83 -3.04
C ASP A 447 44.49 -12.43 -2.72
N ARG A 448 44.11 -13.44 -3.52
CA ARG A 448 42.97 -14.30 -3.21
C ARG A 448 43.15 -14.90 -1.81
N ARG A 449 42.05 -15.01 -1.05
CA ARG A 449 41.94 -15.58 0.31
C ARG A 449 42.37 -14.65 1.44
N SER A 450 42.72 -13.42 1.13
CA SER A 450 42.86 -12.35 2.13
C SER A 450 41.50 -11.96 2.70
N ASP A 451 41.52 -11.36 3.89
CA ASP A 451 40.33 -10.72 4.44
C ASP A 451 40.13 -9.37 3.73
N VAL A 452 38.89 -9.09 3.30
CA VAL A 452 38.55 -7.81 2.64
C VAL A 452 38.65 -6.64 3.61
N LEU A 453 38.61 -6.89 4.91
CA LEU A 453 38.71 -5.86 5.96
C LEU A 453 40.15 -5.47 6.31
N ASP A 454 41.14 -6.06 5.63
CA ASP A 454 42.58 -5.86 5.90
C ASP A 454 43.21 -4.84 4.93
N ILE A 455 44.51 -4.62 5.08
CA ILE A 455 45.35 -3.85 4.16
C ILE A 455 45.33 -4.47 2.76
N ALA A 456 45.21 -3.62 1.74
CA ALA A 456 45.21 -4.02 0.35
C ALA A 456 46.61 -4.17 -0.23
N ASP A 457 47.33 -3.05 -0.33
CA ASP A 457 48.67 -2.96 -0.88
C ASP A 457 49.33 -1.65 -0.39
N TYR A 458 50.47 -1.28 -0.96
CA TYR A 458 51.18 -0.03 -0.72
C TYR A 458 50.97 0.94 -1.88
N SER A 459 50.78 2.22 -1.56
CA SER A 459 50.71 3.28 -2.56
C SER A 459 52.08 3.50 -3.21
N ASP A 460 52.09 3.73 -4.52
CA ASP A 460 53.31 3.98 -5.31
C ASP A 460 53.78 5.44 -5.25
N VAL A 461 53.03 6.31 -4.55
CA VAL A 461 53.33 7.74 -4.39
C VAL A 461 53.98 8.03 -3.05
N ASP A 462 53.33 7.65 -1.94
CA ASP A 462 53.80 7.90 -0.57
C ASP A 462 54.51 6.68 0.06
N GLY A 463 54.36 5.49 -0.54
CA GLY A 463 54.94 4.25 -0.02
C GLY A 463 54.22 3.67 1.19
N LEU A 464 53.08 4.25 1.59
CA LEU A 464 52.30 3.84 2.76
C LEU A 464 51.24 2.80 2.37
N PRO A 465 50.86 1.87 3.27
CA PRO A 465 49.78 0.93 3.03
C PRO A 465 48.41 1.62 3.01
N TYR A 466 47.44 1.01 2.37
CA TYR A 466 46.03 1.44 2.39
C TYR A 466 45.11 0.22 2.56
N THR A 467 43.95 0.41 3.20
CA THR A 467 42.93 -0.63 3.39
C THR A 467 42.23 -0.99 2.07
N THR A 468 41.68 -2.20 1.97
CA THR A 468 40.82 -2.55 0.80
C THR A 468 39.65 -1.61 0.67
N LEU A 469 38.97 -1.40 1.79
CA LEU A 469 37.75 -0.65 1.87
C LEU A 469 38.11 0.80 2.17
N LEU A 470 37.65 1.69 1.29
CA LEU A 470 37.79 3.14 1.42
C LEU A 470 36.45 3.80 1.14
N TYR A 471 36.28 5.01 1.65
CA TYR A 471 35.12 5.85 1.37
C TYR A 471 35.53 7.06 0.53
N THR A 472 34.60 7.59 -0.25
CA THR A 472 34.88 8.87 -0.94
C THR A 472 34.77 10.07 -0.01
N ASN A 473 33.92 10.01 1.02
CA ASN A 473 33.72 11.08 1.99
C ASN A 473 33.26 10.51 3.34
N GLY A 474 33.34 11.32 4.40
CA GLY A 474 32.95 10.94 5.75
C GLY A 474 34.04 11.20 6.79
N PRO A 475 33.79 10.81 8.06
CA PRO A 475 34.64 11.17 9.20
C PRO A 475 35.99 10.46 9.22
N GLY A 476 36.19 9.43 8.38
CA GLY A 476 37.48 8.78 8.21
C GLY A 476 38.54 9.62 7.48
N TYR A 477 38.26 10.89 7.14
CA TYR A 477 39.28 11.79 6.62
C TYR A 477 40.21 12.24 7.74
N ARG A 478 41.49 11.88 7.66
CA ARG A 478 42.49 12.23 8.67
C ARG A 478 43.45 13.36 8.28
N GLY A 479 43.33 13.91 7.06
CA GLY A 479 44.27 14.90 6.53
C GLY A 479 45.72 14.40 6.41
N GLU A 480 46.67 15.33 6.33
CA GLU A 480 48.10 15.02 6.40
C GLU A 480 48.64 15.26 7.82
N VAL A 481 49.31 14.26 8.39
CA VAL A 481 50.07 14.35 9.64
C VAL A 481 51.56 14.39 9.29
N ASP A 482 52.26 15.44 9.75
CA ASP A 482 53.68 15.69 9.42
C ASP A 482 54.00 15.73 7.90
N GLY A 483 53.01 16.07 7.07
CA GLY A 483 53.13 16.16 5.61
C GLY A 483 52.98 14.83 4.87
N SER A 484 52.40 13.82 5.52
CA SER A 484 52.04 12.53 4.94
C SER A 484 50.66 12.08 5.39
N ARG A 485 49.97 11.26 4.60
CA ARG A 485 48.77 10.56 5.03
C ARG A 485 49.10 9.65 6.23
N PRO A 486 48.19 9.45 7.20
CA PRO A 486 48.36 8.45 8.24
C PRO A 486 48.59 7.04 7.68
N ASP A 487 49.40 6.25 8.40
CA ASP A 487 49.70 4.87 8.05
C ASP A 487 48.73 3.93 8.78
N PRO A 488 47.76 3.32 8.08
CA PRO A 488 46.79 2.42 8.72
C PRO A 488 47.43 1.17 9.32
N SER A 489 48.67 0.81 8.97
CA SER A 489 49.37 -0.32 9.61
C SER A 489 49.91 -0.03 11.01
N GLU A 490 49.94 1.25 11.40
CA GLU A 490 50.28 1.70 12.75
C GLU A 490 49.02 1.92 13.62
N GLU A 491 47.82 1.72 13.06
CA GLU A 491 46.52 1.83 13.73
C GLU A 491 45.91 0.44 14.00
N ASP A 492 44.97 0.35 14.96
CA ASP A 492 44.22 -0.89 15.20
C ASP A 492 43.06 -1.02 14.21
N ILE A 493 43.36 -1.45 12.98
CA ILE A 493 42.34 -1.71 11.95
C ILE A 493 41.44 -2.91 12.27
N SER A 494 41.71 -3.64 13.36
CA SER A 494 40.87 -4.74 13.83
C SER A 494 39.74 -4.27 14.74
N ASP A 495 39.78 -3.03 15.21
CA ASP A 495 38.69 -2.37 15.94
C ASP A 495 37.39 -2.42 15.12
N PRO A 496 36.28 -2.93 15.69
CA PRO A 496 34.93 -2.80 15.14
C PRO A 496 34.59 -1.42 14.59
N HIS A 497 34.97 -0.37 15.33
CA HIS A 497 34.64 1.03 15.05
C HIS A 497 35.78 1.78 14.35
N TYR A 498 36.71 1.05 13.72
CA TYR A 498 37.75 1.67 12.91
C TYR A 498 37.15 2.52 11.78
N LEU A 499 37.46 3.81 11.76
CA LEU A 499 37.02 4.73 10.72
C LEU A 499 37.86 4.51 9.44
N GLY A 500 37.26 3.95 8.41
CA GLY A 500 37.92 3.73 7.13
C GLY A 500 38.31 5.03 6.45
N ASP A 501 39.52 5.09 5.90
CA ASP A 501 40.05 6.27 5.20
C ASP A 501 39.05 6.83 4.16
N SER A 502 38.86 8.15 4.20
CA SER A 502 37.99 8.90 3.29
C SER A 502 38.72 10.08 2.61
N THR A 503 38.22 10.56 1.47
CA THR A 503 38.90 11.62 0.69
C THR A 503 38.39 13.03 0.94
N VAL A 504 37.13 13.19 1.35
CA VAL A 504 36.49 14.48 1.64
C VAL A 504 35.98 14.46 3.08
N PRO A 505 36.43 15.38 3.95
CA PRO A 505 36.02 15.41 5.35
C PRO A 505 34.55 15.77 5.47
N MET A 506 33.81 14.96 6.22
CA MET A 506 32.44 15.21 6.64
C MET A 506 32.22 14.57 8.01
N ILE A 507 31.35 15.13 8.85
CA ILE A 507 30.99 14.52 10.14
C ILE A 507 30.21 13.21 9.92
N SER A 508 29.42 13.17 8.84
CA SER A 508 28.69 11.99 8.39
C SER A 508 28.88 11.81 6.87
N SER A 509 29.16 10.59 6.42
CA SER A 509 29.26 10.28 4.99
C SER A 509 27.92 10.53 4.29
N ASN A 510 27.93 11.04 3.07
CA ASN A 510 26.74 11.06 2.21
C ASN A 510 26.41 9.66 1.68
N HIS A 511 25.16 9.44 1.28
CA HIS A 511 24.76 8.25 0.52
C HIS A 511 25.40 8.18 -0.88
N GLY A 512 25.36 6.99 -1.48
CA GLY A 512 25.68 6.73 -2.89
C GLY A 512 24.44 6.76 -3.80
N GLY A 513 24.57 7.36 -4.98
CA GLY A 513 23.47 7.58 -5.94
C GLY A 513 23.36 6.58 -7.09
N GLU A 514 24.23 5.57 -7.13
CA GLU A 514 24.19 4.51 -8.13
C GLU A 514 23.03 3.53 -7.89
N GLU A 515 22.73 2.72 -8.91
CA GLU A 515 21.71 1.70 -8.77
C GLU A 515 22.08 0.64 -7.73
N VAL A 516 21.07 0.22 -6.97
CA VAL A 516 21.16 -0.89 -6.02
C VAL A 516 20.61 -2.17 -6.66
N ILE A 517 20.94 -3.33 -6.09
CA ILE A 517 20.47 -4.62 -6.59
C ILE A 517 19.29 -5.15 -5.76
N LEU A 518 18.30 -5.71 -6.45
CA LEU A 518 17.20 -6.46 -5.84
C LEU A 518 17.31 -7.94 -6.22
N TYR A 519 17.19 -8.82 -5.23
CA TYR A 519 17.07 -10.27 -5.38
C TYR A 519 15.64 -10.73 -5.05
N ALA A 520 15.09 -11.69 -5.81
CA ALA A 520 13.72 -12.17 -5.60
C ALA A 520 13.55 -13.69 -5.76
N SER A 521 12.78 -14.29 -4.86
CA SER A 521 12.41 -15.71 -4.87
C SER A 521 10.92 -15.91 -4.55
N GLY A 522 10.30 -16.93 -5.14
CA GLY A 522 8.90 -17.27 -4.91
C GLY A 522 7.92 -16.80 -6.00
N PRO A 523 6.62 -16.71 -5.70
CA PRO A 523 5.59 -16.41 -6.69
C PRO A 523 5.80 -15.04 -7.34
N HIS A 524 5.76 -14.99 -8.67
CA HIS A 524 6.00 -13.79 -9.48
C HIS A 524 7.39 -13.14 -9.36
N ALA A 525 8.38 -13.76 -8.72
CA ALA A 525 9.74 -13.22 -8.62
C ALA A 525 10.40 -12.88 -9.98
N HIS A 526 10.01 -13.55 -11.07
CA HIS A 526 10.42 -13.27 -12.44
C HIS A 526 10.03 -11.89 -12.99
N LEU A 527 9.20 -11.12 -12.28
CA LEU A 527 8.91 -9.72 -12.63
C LEU A 527 10.14 -8.82 -12.41
N PHE A 528 11.06 -9.23 -11.54
CA PHE A 528 12.27 -8.49 -11.21
C PHE A 528 13.42 -8.92 -12.14
N THR A 529 13.40 -8.39 -13.36
CA THR A 529 14.46 -8.62 -14.35
C THR A 529 14.72 -7.35 -15.17
N GLY A 530 15.98 -7.04 -15.42
CA GLY A 530 16.37 -5.83 -16.16
C GLY A 530 16.78 -4.69 -15.21
N ILE A 531 16.20 -3.51 -15.44
CA ILE A 531 16.44 -2.30 -14.63
C ILE A 531 15.09 -1.63 -14.39
N HIS A 532 14.78 -1.28 -13.15
CA HIS A 532 13.52 -0.67 -12.77
C HIS A 532 13.71 0.60 -11.94
N GLU A 533 12.65 1.42 -11.83
CA GLU A 533 12.54 2.42 -10.77
C GLU A 533 12.28 1.72 -9.43
N ASN A 534 12.78 2.24 -8.30
CA ASN A 534 12.40 1.74 -6.96
C ASN A 534 10.87 1.77 -6.74
N ALA A 535 10.19 2.78 -7.30
CA ALA A 535 8.73 2.88 -7.31
C ALA A 535 8.01 1.70 -7.99
N PHE A 536 8.68 0.90 -8.83
CA PHE A 536 8.08 -0.28 -9.45
C PHE A 536 7.83 -1.42 -8.46
N ILE A 537 8.67 -1.54 -7.42
CA ILE A 537 8.67 -2.65 -6.47
C ILE A 537 7.27 -2.92 -5.90
N PRO A 538 6.59 -1.95 -5.26
CA PRO A 538 5.29 -2.22 -4.64
C PRO A 538 4.19 -2.49 -5.68
N HIS A 539 4.29 -1.99 -6.91
CA HIS A 539 3.36 -2.38 -7.99
C HIS A 539 3.51 -3.86 -8.36
N ALA A 540 4.75 -4.36 -8.44
CA ALA A 540 5.01 -5.79 -8.67
C ALA A 540 4.53 -6.65 -7.49
N LEU A 541 4.73 -6.20 -6.25
CA LEU A 541 4.25 -6.87 -5.03
C LEU A 541 2.72 -6.92 -4.97
N ARG A 542 2.03 -5.81 -5.26
CA ARG A 542 0.55 -5.75 -5.39
C ARG A 542 0.04 -6.76 -6.39
N TYR A 543 0.67 -6.82 -7.56
CA TYR A 543 0.33 -7.77 -8.60
C TYR A 543 0.51 -9.22 -8.12
N ALA A 544 1.66 -9.54 -7.51
CA ALA A 544 1.97 -10.87 -7.01
C ALA A 544 0.97 -11.34 -5.95
N ALA A 545 0.62 -10.48 -4.99
CA ALA A 545 -0.27 -10.83 -3.89
C ALA A 545 -1.76 -10.60 -4.18
N CYS A 546 -2.10 -10.00 -5.32
CA CYS A 546 -3.45 -9.58 -5.69
C CYS A 546 -4.10 -8.63 -4.66
N VAL A 547 -3.35 -7.63 -4.19
CA VAL A 547 -3.79 -6.59 -3.26
C VAL A 547 -3.74 -5.20 -3.90
N GLY A 548 -4.34 -4.19 -3.26
CA GLY A 548 -4.31 -2.79 -3.68
C GLY A 548 -5.07 -2.44 -4.97
N PHE A 549 -4.76 -1.27 -5.54
CA PHE A 549 -5.50 -0.72 -6.69
C PHE A 549 -5.33 -1.56 -7.96
N ARG A 550 -6.34 -2.39 -8.27
CA ARG A 550 -6.50 -2.99 -9.60
C ARG A 550 -7.02 -1.95 -10.59
N LYS A 551 -6.12 -1.13 -11.13
CA LYS A 551 -6.38 -0.33 -12.32
C LYS A 551 -5.42 -0.68 -13.46
N MET A 552 -5.20 -1.97 -13.68
CA MET A 552 -4.54 -2.42 -14.92
C MET A 552 -5.62 -2.73 -15.96
N SER A 553 -5.53 -2.01 -17.08
CA SER A 553 -6.47 -1.99 -18.20
C SER A 553 -6.83 -3.37 -18.74
N SER A 554 -7.92 -3.41 -19.50
CA SER A 554 -8.61 -4.54 -20.13
C SER A 554 -7.80 -5.40 -21.12
N GLU A 555 -6.48 -5.51 -20.98
CA GLU A 555 -5.59 -6.19 -21.94
C GLU A 555 -4.77 -7.34 -21.36
N TRP A 556 -4.93 -7.70 -20.07
CA TRP A 556 -4.32 -8.93 -19.56
C TRP A 556 -5.18 -10.18 -19.82
N PRO A 557 -4.60 -11.31 -20.26
CA PRO A 557 -5.35 -12.52 -20.55
C PRO A 557 -6.05 -13.00 -19.28
N ALA A 558 -7.38 -13.02 -19.34
CA ALA A 558 -8.25 -13.62 -18.34
C ALA A 558 -7.91 -15.10 -18.19
N GLY A 559 -7.10 -15.44 -17.20
CA GLY A 559 -6.74 -16.82 -16.95
C GLY A 559 -5.90 -16.92 -15.69
N VAL A 560 -6.56 -17.05 -14.55
CA VAL A 560 -6.34 -18.03 -13.46
C VAL A 560 -7.20 -17.55 -12.29
N TRP A 561 -8.37 -18.18 -12.12
CA TRP A 561 -9.25 -17.98 -10.96
C TRP A 561 -9.23 -19.26 -10.13
N GLY A 562 -8.99 -19.13 -8.81
CA GLY A 562 -9.19 -20.23 -7.87
C GLY A 562 -8.91 -19.86 -6.40
N GLY A 563 -10.00 -19.74 -5.61
CA GLY A 563 -10.03 -19.77 -4.13
C GLY A 563 -9.70 -18.45 -3.42
N VAL A 564 -10.36 -17.98 -2.36
CA VAL A 564 -11.29 -18.59 -1.39
C VAL A 564 -12.17 -17.47 -0.80
N GLY A 565 -13.47 -17.70 -0.63
CA GLY A 565 -14.22 -17.11 0.50
C GLY A 565 -14.85 -15.71 0.40
N ARG A 566 -15.27 -15.19 -0.77
CA ARG A 566 -16.27 -14.09 -0.84
C ARG A 566 -17.35 -14.48 -1.84
N TRP A 567 -18.61 -14.42 -1.42
CA TRP A 567 -19.76 -14.80 -2.26
C TRP A 567 -19.83 -13.88 -3.48
N VAL A 568 -19.29 -14.34 -4.61
CA VAL A 568 -19.30 -13.69 -5.93
C VAL A 568 -18.34 -12.48 -6.02
N GLY A 569 -17.49 -12.45 -7.05
CA GLY A 569 -16.47 -11.42 -7.26
C GLY A 569 -17.04 -10.00 -7.18
N SER A 570 -16.62 -9.26 -6.16
CA SER A 570 -17.00 -7.88 -5.89
C SER A 570 -16.48 -6.91 -6.96
N GLY A 571 -17.26 -5.87 -7.26
CA GLY A 571 -16.78 -4.67 -7.96
C GLY A 571 -16.36 -4.87 -9.42
N THR A 572 -16.93 -5.86 -10.11
CA THR A 572 -16.68 -6.06 -11.56
C THR A 572 -17.54 -5.15 -12.43
N SER A 573 -18.59 -4.56 -11.88
CA SER A 573 -19.42 -3.57 -12.56
C SER A 573 -18.68 -2.23 -12.72
N PRO A 574 -18.69 -1.59 -13.90
CA PRO A 574 -18.21 -0.22 -14.08
C PRO A 574 -19.18 0.84 -13.52
N VAL A 575 -20.34 0.43 -13.00
CA VAL A 575 -21.38 1.29 -12.42
C VAL A 575 -21.39 1.10 -10.91
N ASP A 576 -21.25 2.21 -10.19
CA ASP A 576 -21.29 2.38 -8.74
C ASP A 576 -22.12 3.64 -8.44
N TRP A 577 -22.90 3.64 -7.34
CA TRP A 577 -23.78 4.77 -6.98
C TRP A 577 -23.26 5.51 -5.75
N CYS A 578 -24.03 6.46 -5.22
CA CYS A 578 -23.53 7.36 -4.16
C CYS A 578 -23.44 6.76 -2.77
N GLU A 579 -24.01 5.57 -2.57
CA GLU A 579 -23.94 4.87 -1.29
C GLU A 579 -22.55 4.30 -1.07
N ASP A 580 -21.99 4.49 0.12
CA ASP A 580 -20.66 3.99 0.44
C ASP A 580 -20.65 2.47 0.57
N ASN A 581 -19.71 1.85 -0.15
CA ASN A 581 -19.62 0.41 -0.26
C ASN A 581 -19.18 -0.29 1.03
N TYR A 582 -19.90 -1.33 1.43
CA TYR A 582 -19.64 -2.20 2.58
C TYR A 582 -19.59 -1.50 3.95
N THR A 583 -20.16 -0.30 4.06
CA THR A 583 -20.14 0.49 5.30
C THR A 583 -21.05 -0.04 6.39
N ILE A 584 -22.25 -0.50 6.03
CA ILE A 584 -23.22 -1.04 6.99
C ILE A 584 -22.97 -2.52 7.29
N THR A 585 -22.61 -3.30 6.27
CA THR A 585 -22.30 -4.73 6.43
C THR A 585 -21.15 -5.15 5.53
N PRO A 586 -20.29 -6.09 5.96
CA PRO A 586 -19.17 -6.58 5.15
C PRO A 586 -19.59 -7.48 3.97
N HIS A 587 -20.89 -7.74 3.80
CA HIS A 587 -21.41 -8.69 2.82
C HIS A 587 -22.29 -8.06 1.73
N ILE A 588 -22.80 -6.86 1.96
CA ILE A 588 -23.69 -6.15 1.04
C ILE A 588 -22.97 -4.85 0.66
N ALA A 589 -22.64 -4.70 -0.62
CA ALA A 589 -21.92 -3.52 -1.11
C ALA A 589 -22.71 -2.25 -0.83
N GLU A 590 -23.90 -2.09 -1.41
CA GLU A 590 -24.77 -0.94 -1.15
C GLU A 590 -26.01 -1.41 -0.37
N PHE A 591 -26.01 -1.23 0.96
CA PHE A 591 -27.00 -1.77 1.88
C PHE A 591 -28.41 -1.18 1.65
N PHE A 592 -28.53 0.14 1.60
CA PHE A 592 -29.80 0.84 1.40
C PHE A 592 -30.33 0.66 -0.03
N ASN A 593 -29.48 0.65 -1.04
CA ASN A 593 -29.86 0.35 -2.43
C ASN A 593 -30.33 -1.10 -2.58
N THR A 594 -29.71 -2.04 -1.86
CA THR A 594 -30.19 -3.43 -1.77
C THR A 594 -31.56 -3.50 -1.09
N LEU A 595 -31.73 -2.85 0.06
CA LEU A 595 -32.95 -2.95 0.87
C LEU A 595 -34.15 -2.23 0.23
N SER A 596 -33.93 -1.14 -0.49
CA SER A 596 -35.00 -0.37 -1.14
C SER A 596 -35.77 -1.16 -2.22
N ASN A 597 -35.21 -2.28 -2.70
CA ASN A 597 -35.86 -3.19 -3.65
C ASN A 597 -36.97 -4.08 -3.05
N VAL A 598 -37.16 -4.07 -1.73
CA VAL A 598 -38.21 -4.85 -1.03
C VAL A 598 -39.61 -4.63 -1.62
N LEU A 599 -39.95 -3.41 -2.08
CA LEU A 599 -41.25 -3.12 -2.69
C LEU A 599 -41.51 -3.93 -3.97
N PHE A 600 -40.50 -4.10 -4.81
CA PHE A 600 -40.58 -4.90 -6.04
C PHE A 600 -40.84 -6.38 -5.76
N ILE A 601 -40.45 -6.87 -4.59
CA ILE A 601 -40.59 -8.28 -4.21
C ILE A 601 -41.98 -8.53 -3.59
N PHE A 602 -42.37 -7.77 -2.58
CA PHE A 602 -43.56 -8.09 -1.78
C PHE A 602 -44.87 -7.53 -2.35
N VAL A 603 -44.85 -6.33 -2.95
CA VAL A 603 -46.08 -5.68 -3.42
C VAL A 603 -46.70 -6.44 -4.60
N PRO A 604 -45.96 -6.89 -5.64
CA PRO A 604 -46.56 -7.68 -6.73
C PRO A 604 -47.14 -9.02 -6.25
N VAL A 605 -46.47 -9.68 -5.29
CA VAL A 605 -46.95 -10.94 -4.69
C VAL A 605 -48.27 -10.70 -3.96
N GLY A 606 -48.37 -9.67 -3.13
CA GLY A 606 -49.61 -9.29 -2.45
C GLY A 606 -50.71 -8.84 -3.42
N ALA A 607 -50.34 -8.05 -4.42
CA ALA A 607 -51.24 -7.51 -5.43
C ALA A 607 -51.84 -8.60 -6.32
N SER A 608 -51.12 -9.70 -6.60
CA SER A 608 -51.61 -10.79 -7.46
C SER A 608 -53.03 -11.27 -7.09
N ARG A 609 -53.38 -11.26 -5.80
CA ARG A 609 -54.73 -11.60 -5.32
C ARG A 609 -55.77 -10.55 -5.67
N LEU A 610 -55.44 -9.27 -5.57
CA LEU A 610 -56.31 -8.14 -5.97
C LEU A 610 -56.60 -8.18 -7.48
N TRP A 611 -55.61 -8.60 -8.27
CA TRP A 611 -55.69 -8.66 -9.73
C TRP A 611 -56.39 -9.91 -10.29
N ASN A 612 -56.88 -10.82 -9.44
CA ASN A 612 -57.54 -12.07 -9.87
C ASN A 612 -58.73 -11.84 -10.81
N SER A 613 -59.53 -10.81 -10.53
CA SER A 613 -60.70 -10.45 -11.36
C SER A 613 -60.27 -10.06 -12.78
N TYR A 614 -59.28 -9.17 -12.90
CA TYR A 614 -58.72 -8.76 -14.20
C TYR A 614 -58.06 -9.93 -14.93
N SER A 615 -57.25 -10.73 -14.22
CA SER A 615 -56.55 -11.89 -14.78
C SER A 615 -57.53 -12.92 -15.38
N ARG A 616 -58.69 -13.14 -14.75
CA ARG A 616 -59.68 -14.11 -15.22
C ARG A 616 -60.54 -13.58 -16.37
N ASN A 617 -60.90 -12.30 -16.32
CA ASN A 617 -61.90 -11.72 -17.22
C ASN A 617 -61.31 -10.97 -18.42
N VAL A 618 -60.06 -10.51 -18.35
CA VAL A 618 -59.43 -9.69 -19.40
C VAL A 618 -58.18 -10.38 -19.95
N SER A 619 -57.12 -10.52 -19.16
CA SER A 619 -55.87 -11.13 -19.63
C SER A 619 -55.07 -11.77 -18.50
N ARG A 620 -54.81 -13.08 -18.64
CA ARG A 620 -53.91 -13.83 -17.74
C ARG A 620 -52.46 -13.36 -17.81
N GLY A 621 -52.09 -12.63 -18.87
CA GLY A 621 -50.74 -12.09 -19.07
C GLY A 621 -50.31 -11.10 -17.98
N VAL A 622 -51.27 -10.48 -17.27
CA VAL A 622 -50.96 -9.57 -16.15
C VAL A 622 -50.17 -10.27 -15.04
N ASN A 623 -50.39 -11.57 -14.83
CA ASN A 623 -49.66 -12.32 -13.80
C ASN A 623 -48.18 -12.50 -14.16
N ALA A 624 -47.87 -12.64 -15.45
CA ALA A 624 -46.48 -12.71 -15.90
C ALA A 624 -45.75 -11.38 -15.67
N VAL A 625 -46.45 -10.24 -15.81
CA VAL A 625 -45.90 -8.92 -15.45
C VAL A 625 -45.61 -8.83 -13.96
N TRP A 626 -46.50 -9.30 -13.09
CA TRP A 626 -46.25 -9.31 -11.63
C TRP A 626 -45.07 -10.19 -11.24
N VAL A 627 -44.90 -11.35 -11.88
CA VAL A 627 -43.71 -12.19 -11.69
C VAL A 627 -42.44 -11.45 -12.14
N LEU A 628 -42.46 -10.78 -13.29
CA LEU A 628 -41.30 -10.03 -13.76
C LEU A 628 -40.95 -8.83 -12.86
N PHE A 629 -41.92 -8.18 -12.22
CA PHE A 629 -41.62 -7.17 -11.20
C PHE A 629 -40.81 -7.75 -10.02
N VAL A 630 -41.12 -8.98 -9.59
CA VAL A 630 -40.33 -9.67 -8.56
C VAL A 630 -38.93 -9.98 -9.06
N VAL A 631 -38.80 -10.41 -10.32
CA VAL A 631 -37.49 -10.66 -10.95
C VAL A 631 -36.65 -9.37 -11.00
N VAL A 632 -37.26 -8.23 -11.31
CA VAL A 632 -36.59 -6.91 -11.24
C VAL A 632 -36.07 -6.64 -9.84
N GLY A 633 -36.91 -6.76 -8.81
CA GLY A 633 -36.50 -6.51 -7.43
C GLY A 633 -35.38 -7.43 -6.95
N LEU A 634 -35.44 -8.72 -7.30
CA LEU A 634 -34.40 -9.68 -6.94
C LEU A 634 -33.09 -9.40 -7.70
N SER A 635 -33.17 -9.04 -8.98
CA SER A 635 -32.00 -8.77 -9.82
C SER A 635 -31.30 -7.48 -9.41
N SER A 636 -32.06 -6.42 -9.15
CA SER A 636 -31.55 -5.14 -8.63
C SER A 636 -30.96 -5.31 -7.23
N ALA A 637 -31.66 -6.00 -6.30
CA ALA A 637 -31.10 -6.29 -4.97
C ALA A 637 -29.80 -7.10 -5.06
N TYR A 638 -29.72 -8.07 -5.96
CA TYR A 638 -28.50 -8.84 -6.20
C TYR A 638 -27.37 -7.97 -6.78
N PHE A 639 -27.68 -7.07 -7.70
CA PHE A 639 -26.71 -6.13 -8.25
C PHE A 639 -26.13 -5.24 -7.14
N HIS A 640 -26.96 -4.54 -6.39
CA HIS A 640 -26.51 -3.63 -5.33
C HIS A 640 -25.83 -4.36 -4.16
N ALA A 641 -26.17 -5.63 -3.92
CA ALA A 641 -25.47 -6.42 -2.91
C ALA A 641 -24.05 -6.82 -3.35
N THR A 642 -23.80 -6.97 -4.66
CA THR A 642 -22.55 -7.57 -5.18
C THR A 642 -21.68 -6.62 -6.01
N LEU A 643 -22.25 -5.56 -6.57
CA LEU A 643 -21.68 -4.73 -7.63
C LEU A 643 -21.00 -5.55 -8.74
N SER A 644 -21.60 -6.69 -9.09
CA SER A 644 -21.08 -7.59 -10.10
C SER A 644 -21.58 -7.22 -11.50
N LEU A 645 -20.75 -7.44 -12.53
CA LEU A 645 -21.14 -7.24 -13.92
C LEU A 645 -22.36 -8.11 -14.32
N LEU A 646 -22.42 -9.34 -13.80
CA LEU A 646 -23.58 -10.21 -13.97
C LEU A 646 -24.82 -9.61 -13.31
N GLY A 647 -24.68 -9.09 -12.09
CA GLY A 647 -25.75 -8.39 -11.39
C GLY A 647 -26.27 -7.19 -12.18
N GLN A 648 -25.37 -6.34 -12.67
CA GLN A 648 -25.73 -5.19 -13.51
C GLN A 648 -26.55 -5.63 -14.72
N LEU A 649 -26.08 -6.66 -15.43
CA LEU A 649 -26.76 -7.16 -16.62
C LEU A 649 -28.14 -7.74 -16.28
N LEU A 650 -28.27 -8.50 -15.19
CA LEU A 650 -29.55 -9.05 -14.74
C LEU A 650 -30.54 -7.95 -14.36
N ASP A 651 -30.08 -6.94 -13.62
CA ASP A 651 -30.89 -5.79 -13.23
C ASP A 651 -31.45 -5.08 -14.48
N GLU A 652 -30.54 -4.67 -15.37
CA GLU A 652 -30.85 -3.98 -16.61
C GLU A 652 -31.77 -4.78 -17.57
N LEU A 653 -31.53 -6.09 -17.75
CA LEU A 653 -32.33 -6.94 -18.63
C LEU A 653 -33.72 -7.23 -18.06
N SER A 654 -33.83 -7.41 -16.74
CA SER A 654 -35.11 -7.67 -16.10
C SER A 654 -36.09 -6.50 -16.30
N ILE A 655 -35.59 -5.26 -16.24
CA ILE A 655 -36.36 -4.04 -16.52
C ILE A 655 -36.82 -4.00 -17.99
N LEU A 656 -35.93 -4.34 -18.93
CA LEU A 656 -36.29 -4.42 -20.34
C LEU A 656 -37.42 -5.43 -20.57
N TRP A 657 -37.32 -6.62 -19.97
CA TRP A 657 -38.30 -7.68 -20.17
C TRP A 657 -39.68 -7.32 -19.65
N VAL A 658 -39.78 -6.69 -18.46
CA VAL A 658 -41.07 -6.24 -17.94
C VAL A 658 -41.68 -5.15 -18.82
N LEU A 659 -40.88 -4.19 -19.28
CA LEU A 659 -41.35 -3.13 -20.18
C LEU A 659 -41.83 -3.69 -21.52
N MET A 660 -41.05 -4.58 -22.13
CA MET A 660 -41.40 -5.19 -23.42
C MET A 660 -42.65 -6.07 -23.33
N LEU A 661 -42.81 -6.83 -22.24
CA LEU A 661 -44.02 -7.62 -22.02
C LEU A 661 -45.24 -6.72 -21.82
N SER A 662 -45.14 -5.70 -20.96
CA SER A 662 -46.23 -4.76 -20.71
C SER A 662 -46.62 -4.00 -21.97
N TYR A 663 -45.64 -3.53 -22.76
CA TYR A 663 -45.86 -2.87 -24.04
C TYR A 663 -46.52 -3.81 -25.06
N THR A 664 -46.19 -5.09 -25.04
CA THR A 664 -46.81 -6.09 -25.93
C THR A 664 -48.26 -6.37 -25.53
N LEU A 665 -48.53 -6.54 -24.24
CA LEU A 665 -49.85 -6.93 -23.75
C LEU A 665 -50.86 -5.78 -23.77
N PHE A 666 -50.45 -4.60 -23.33
CA PHE A 666 -51.39 -3.54 -22.92
C PHE A 666 -51.35 -2.29 -23.78
N THR A 667 -50.55 -2.27 -24.85
CA THR A 667 -50.61 -1.18 -25.84
C THR A 667 -51.98 -1.19 -26.53
N PRO A 668 -52.77 -0.09 -26.42
CA PRO A 668 -54.06 0.05 -27.06
C PRO A 668 -53.98 -0.17 -28.58
N LEU A 669 -55.01 -0.80 -29.17
CA LEU A 669 -55.02 -1.15 -30.59
C LEU A 669 -54.76 0.04 -31.52
N ARG A 670 -55.14 1.26 -31.12
CA ARG A 670 -54.94 2.48 -31.89
C ARG A 670 -53.47 2.86 -32.12
N TYR A 671 -52.58 2.51 -31.19
CA TYR A 671 -51.15 2.81 -31.30
C TYR A 671 -50.34 1.70 -31.96
N ARG A 672 -50.94 0.53 -32.21
CA ARG A 672 -50.25 -0.55 -32.92
C ARG A 672 -50.06 -0.21 -34.40
N PRO A 673 -48.92 -0.63 -35.02
CA PRO A 673 -48.66 -0.42 -36.45
C PRO A 673 -49.82 -0.91 -37.31
N ARG A 674 -50.20 -0.16 -38.35
CA ARG A 674 -51.42 -0.39 -39.15
C ARG A 674 -51.55 -1.84 -39.67
N GLY A 675 -50.45 -2.47 -40.08
CA GLY A 675 -50.42 -3.87 -40.56
C GLY A 675 -50.49 -4.96 -39.47
N LEU A 676 -50.31 -4.58 -38.21
CA LEU A 676 -50.31 -5.49 -37.04
C LEU A 676 -51.59 -5.34 -36.19
N ARG A 677 -52.45 -4.35 -36.49
CA ARG A 677 -53.75 -4.17 -35.81
C ARG A 677 -54.62 -5.43 -35.99
N GLY A 678 -55.14 -5.97 -34.90
CA GLY A 678 -55.96 -7.19 -34.88
C GLY A 678 -55.18 -8.51 -35.00
N ARG A 679 -53.86 -8.51 -35.28
CA ARG A 679 -53.02 -9.72 -35.38
C ARG A 679 -52.11 -9.86 -34.15
N PHE A 680 -52.70 -10.07 -32.98
CA PHE A 680 -51.96 -10.08 -31.71
C PHE A 680 -50.77 -11.06 -31.69
N ARG A 681 -50.93 -12.29 -32.22
CA ARG A 681 -49.84 -13.28 -32.26
C ARG A 681 -48.64 -12.80 -33.08
N LEU A 682 -48.89 -12.14 -34.21
CA LEU A 682 -47.83 -11.60 -35.07
C LEU A 682 -47.15 -10.41 -34.39
N TYR A 683 -47.93 -9.50 -33.80
CA TYR A 683 -47.40 -8.37 -33.02
C TYR A 683 -46.53 -8.85 -31.84
N ALA A 684 -47.01 -9.80 -31.06
CA ALA A 684 -46.27 -10.39 -29.95
C ALA A 684 -45.00 -11.10 -30.44
N GLY A 685 -45.03 -11.79 -31.58
CA GLY A 685 -43.85 -12.38 -32.20
C GLY A 685 -42.80 -11.34 -32.60
N CYS A 686 -43.21 -10.23 -33.22
CA CYS A 686 -42.31 -9.12 -33.56
C CYS A 686 -41.67 -8.49 -32.32
N MET A 687 -42.47 -8.24 -31.27
CA MET A 687 -41.98 -7.67 -30.01
C MET A 687 -41.03 -8.64 -29.28
N GLY A 688 -41.33 -9.94 -29.29
CA GLY A 688 -40.46 -10.97 -28.72
C GLY A 688 -39.11 -11.09 -29.45
N LEU A 689 -39.12 -11.02 -30.78
CA LEU A 689 -37.89 -10.99 -31.58
C LEU A 689 -37.05 -9.76 -31.25
N LEU A 690 -37.68 -8.58 -31.16
CA LEU A 690 -37.01 -7.34 -30.78
C LEU A 690 -36.37 -7.43 -29.39
N ALA A 691 -37.12 -7.94 -28.39
CA ALA A 691 -36.60 -8.16 -27.04
C ALA A 691 -35.40 -9.12 -27.02
N GLY A 692 -35.46 -10.21 -27.81
CA GLY A 692 -34.37 -11.17 -27.93
C GLY A 692 -33.11 -10.57 -28.56
N VAL A 693 -33.25 -9.77 -29.62
CA VAL A 693 -32.12 -9.08 -30.27
C VAL A 693 -31.46 -8.07 -29.32
N ILE A 694 -32.25 -7.27 -28.61
CA ILE A 694 -31.72 -6.31 -27.63
C ILE A 694 -31.02 -7.04 -26.48
N THR A 695 -31.64 -8.10 -25.95
CA THR A 695 -31.05 -8.93 -24.89
C THR A 695 -29.71 -9.51 -25.33
N ALA A 696 -29.63 -10.11 -26.52
CA ALA A 696 -28.38 -10.66 -27.06
C ALA A 696 -27.30 -9.57 -27.27
N SER A 697 -27.71 -8.38 -27.71
CA SER A 697 -26.80 -7.25 -27.91
C SER A 697 -26.22 -6.72 -26.59
N ALA A 698 -26.98 -6.80 -25.49
CA ALA A 698 -26.53 -6.38 -24.16
C ALA A 698 -25.35 -7.24 -23.64
N PHE A 699 -25.25 -8.52 -24.04
CA PHE A 699 -24.08 -9.36 -23.73
C PHE A 699 -22.82 -8.96 -24.51
N VAL A 700 -22.97 -8.28 -25.66
CA VAL A 700 -21.83 -7.78 -26.46
C VAL A 700 -21.38 -6.41 -25.97
N LYS A 701 -22.35 -5.51 -25.70
CA LYS A 701 -22.08 -4.17 -25.17
C LYS A 701 -23.21 -3.76 -24.22
N PRO A 702 -23.01 -3.88 -22.89
CA PRO A 702 -24.06 -3.65 -21.89
C PRO A 702 -24.76 -2.29 -22.04
N ALA A 703 -24.01 -1.23 -22.37
CA ALA A 703 -24.55 0.12 -22.59
C ALA A 703 -25.68 0.20 -23.64
N ILE A 704 -25.80 -0.77 -24.55
CA ILE A 704 -26.91 -0.83 -25.52
C ILE A 704 -28.27 -0.92 -24.82
N ASN A 705 -28.33 -1.60 -23.68
CA ASN A 705 -29.58 -1.82 -22.98
C ASN A 705 -30.17 -0.51 -22.42
N ALA A 706 -29.34 0.39 -21.89
CA ALA A 706 -29.77 1.72 -21.47
C ALA A 706 -30.48 2.49 -22.61
N TYR A 707 -29.91 2.50 -23.82
CA TYR A 707 -30.54 3.15 -24.98
C TYR A 707 -31.86 2.47 -25.38
N ALA A 708 -31.91 1.14 -25.30
CA ALA A 708 -33.13 0.39 -25.60
C ALA A 708 -34.26 0.69 -24.61
N LEU A 709 -33.95 0.86 -23.33
CA LEU A 709 -34.91 1.28 -22.30
C LEU A 709 -35.51 2.66 -22.62
N PHE A 710 -34.71 3.63 -23.04
CA PHE A 710 -35.23 4.93 -23.47
C PHE A 710 -36.12 4.84 -24.71
N LEU A 711 -35.74 4.01 -25.70
CA LEU A 711 -36.52 3.81 -26.93
C LEU A 711 -37.92 3.23 -26.67
N VAL A 712 -38.11 2.46 -25.60
CA VAL A 712 -39.42 1.89 -25.22
C VAL A 712 -40.14 2.77 -24.18
N GLY A 713 -39.41 3.31 -23.21
CA GLY A 713 -39.95 4.09 -22.11
C GLY A 713 -40.56 5.42 -22.55
N VAL A 714 -39.87 6.19 -23.41
CA VAL A 714 -40.36 7.51 -23.86
C VAL A 714 -41.70 7.40 -24.61
N PRO A 715 -41.87 6.49 -25.59
CA PRO A 715 -43.18 6.26 -26.21
C PRO A 715 -44.26 5.81 -25.22
N ALA A 716 -43.93 4.98 -24.24
CA ALA A 716 -44.89 4.53 -23.22
C ALA A 716 -45.40 5.71 -22.38
N VAL A 717 -44.52 6.63 -21.95
CA VAL A 717 -44.91 7.84 -21.23
C VAL A 717 -45.77 8.75 -22.10
N TRP A 718 -45.41 8.95 -23.37
CA TRP A 718 -46.21 9.74 -24.31
C TRP A 718 -47.62 9.15 -24.49
N MET A 719 -47.72 7.83 -24.69
CA MET A 719 -49.01 7.13 -24.80
C MET A 719 -49.84 7.30 -23.53
N LEU A 720 -49.22 7.20 -22.35
CA LEU A 720 -49.90 7.39 -21.08
C LEU A 720 -50.49 8.81 -20.96
N VAL A 721 -49.70 9.84 -21.27
CA VAL A 721 -50.15 11.24 -21.27
C VAL A 721 -51.33 11.43 -22.22
N ALA A 722 -51.26 10.84 -23.42
CA ALA A 722 -52.34 10.91 -24.41
C ALA A 722 -53.63 10.22 -23.93
N GLU A 723 -53.54 9.02 -23.34
CA GLU A 723 -54.69 8.29 -22.79
C GLU A 723 -55.30 9.00 -21.57
N VAL A 724 -54.48 9.49 -20.65
CA VAL A 724 -54.93 10.20 -19.45
C VAL A 724 -55.68 11.48 -19.84
N ARG A 725 -55.18 12.25 -20.81
CA ARG A 725 -55.87 13.44 -21.34
C ARG A 725 -57.19 13.11 -22.05
N ALA A 726 -57.27 11.94 -22.68
CA ALA A 726 -58.48 11.49 -23.37
C ALA A 726 -59.54 10.92 -22.39
N SER A 727 -59.15 10.53 -21.18
CA SER A 727 -60.03 9.91 -20.20
C SER A 727 -60.96 10.92 -19.54
N LYS A 728 -62.27 10.62 -19.53
CA LYS A 728 -63.28 11.42 -18.81
C LYS A 728 -63.46 11.00 -17.34
N ASN A 729 -62.73 9.97 -16.88
CA ASN A 729 -62.86 9.45 -15.53
C ASN A 729 -61.92 10.21 -14.56
N PRO A 730 -62.45 10.94 -13.55
CA PRO A 730 -61.65 11.75 -12.64
C PRO A 730 -60.73 10.93 -11.73
N GLN A 731 -61.02 9.65 -11.46
CA GLN A 731 -60.10 8.78 -10.71
C GLN A 731 -58.88 8.41 -11.55
N VAL A 732 -59.09 8.09 -12.83
CA VAL A 732 -58.03 7.75 -13.78
C VAL A 732 -57.13 8.97 -14.04
N SER A 733 -57.72 10.16 -14.20
CA SER A 733 -56.93 11.38 -14.37
C SER A 733 -56.06 11.69 -13.15
N ARG A 734 -56.58 11.53 -11.93
CA ARG A 734 -55.81 11.76 -10.70
C ARG A 734 -54.67 10.75 -10.53
N LEU A 735 -54.92 9.47 -10.81
CA LEU A 735 -53.87 8.46 -10.79
C LEU A 735 -52.79 8.76 -11.83
N GLY A 736 -53.18 9.12 -13.06
CA GLY A 736 -52.25 9.50 -14.12
C GLY A 736 -51.34 10.67 -13.74
N ILE A 737 -51.88 11.74 -13.17
CA ILE A 737 -51.08 12.89 -12.72
C ILE A 737 -50.08 12.48 -11.64
N ARG A 738 -50.51 11.67 -10.66
CA ARG A 738 -49.62 11.20 -9.57
C ARG A 738 -48.50 10.31 -10.10
N THR A 739 -48.81 9.40 -11.02
CA THR A 739 -47.83 8.54 -11.67
C THR A 739 -46.80 9.37 -12.46
N LEU A 740 -47.22 10.40 -13.18
CA LEU A 740 -46.31 11.29 -13.91
C LEU A 740 -45.46 12.17 -12.98
N ALA A 741 -46.02 12.62 -11.86
CA ALA A 741 -45.27 13.37 -10.85
C ALA A 741 -44.20 12.49 -10.16
N ALA A 742 -44.55 11.25 -9.82
CA ALA A 742 -43.60 10.28 -9.27
C ALA A 742 -42.48 9.95 -10.27
N LEU A 743 -42.79 9.85 -11.57
CA LEU A 743 -41.79 9.65 -12.61
C LEU A 743 -40.80 10.82 -12.70
N ALA A 744 -41.30 12.06 -12.63
CA ALA A 744 -40.46 13.25 -12.66
C ALA A 744 -39.50 13.30 -11.46
N LEU A 745 -40.01 12.99 -10.26
CA LEU A 745 -39.19 12.91 -9.05
C LEU A 745 -38.16 11.76 -9.12
N ALA A 746 -38.54 10.60 -9.64
CA ALA A 746 -37.61 9.51 -9.87
C ALA A 746 -36.48 9.95 -10.81
N ALA A 747 -36.82 10.53 -11.97
CA ALA A 747 -35.80 11.01 -12.91
C ALA A 747 -34.84 12.03 -12.29
N LEU A 748 -35.34 12.94 -11.45
CA LEU A 748 -34.50 13.89 -10.70
C LEU A 748 -33.57 13.18 -9.71
N ALA A 749 -34.08 12.25 -8.91
CA ALA A 749 -33.27 11.47 -7.98
C ALA A 749 -32.13 10.75 -8.71
N TRP A 750 -32.44 10.11 -9.84
CA TRP A 750 -31.45 9.40 -10.66
C TRP A 750 -30.38 10.33 -11.25
N VAL A 751 -30.76 11.49 -11.79
CA VAL A 751 -29.81 12.46 -12.36
C VAL A 751 -28.89 13.02 -11.28
N PHE A 752 -29.45 13.37 -10.12
CA PHE A 752 -28.68 13.93 -9.02
C PHE A 752 -27.72 12.91 -8.40
N ASP A 753 -28.16 11.67 -8.25
CA ASP A 753 -27.32 10.56 -7.83
C ASP A 753 -26.18 10.32 -8.84
N ARG A 754 -26.45 10.36 -10.14
CA ARG A 754 -25.43 10.10 -11.17
C ARG A 754 -24.40 11.22 -11.34
N PHE A 755 -24.82 12.48 -11.28
CA PHE A 755 -23.99 13.61 -11.70
C PHE A 755 -23.58 14.56 -10.57
N LEU A 756 -24.30 14.56 -9.45
CA LEU A 756 -24.05 15.45 -8.31
C LEU A 756 -23.70 14.66 -7.04
N CYS A 757 -23.21 13.44 -7.21
CA CYS A 757 -22.92 12.53 -6.11
C CYS A 757 -22.02 13.15 -5.03
N TRP A 758 -20.97 13.87 -5.45
CA TRP A 758 -20.04 14.56 -4.57
C TRP A 758 -20.74 15.59 -3.67
N VAL A 759 -21.75 16.31 -4.18
CA VAL A 759 -22.54 17.28 -3.40
C VAL A 759 -23.35 16.57 -2.33
N TRP A 760 -24.00 15.46 -2.69
CA TRP A 760 -24.91 14.77 -1.78
C TRP A 760 -24.17 13.96 -0.71
N ARG A 761 -22.97 13.45 -1.02
CA ARG A 761 -22.06 12.87 -0.03
C ARG A 761 -21.58 13.93 0.96
N ALA A 762 -21.22 15.13 0.49
CA ALA A 762 -20.86 16.25 1.38
C ALA A 762 -22.01 16.66 2.33
N LEU A 763 -23.26 16.58 1.86
CA LEU A 763 -24.45 16.85 2.67
C LEU A 763 -24.91 15.65 3.52
N HIS A 764 -24.18 14.53 3.54
CA HIS A 764 -24.52 13.30 4.27
C HIS A 764 -25.90 12.70 3.87
N VAL A 765 -26.27 12.80 2.59
CA VAL A 765 -27.52 12.21 2.04
C VAL A 765 -27.23 11.25 0.86
N PRO A 766 -26.49 10.14 1.06
CA PRO A 766 -26.07 9.25 -0.03
C PRO A 766 -27.16 8.29 -0.54
N ILE A 767 -28.41 8.39 -0.07
CA ILE A 767 -29.49 7.40 -0.31
C ILE A 767 -30.40 7.79 -1.49
N LEU A 768 -29.91 8.59 -2.44
CA LEU A 768 -30.72 9.07 -3.55
C LEU A 768 -31.09 7.96 -4.55
N HIS A 769 -30.20 6.99 -4.76
CA HIS A 769 -30.51 5.81 -5.56
C HIS A 769 -31.61 4.93 -4.94
N GLY A 770 -31.54 4.69 -3.62
CA GLY A 770 -32.61 4.01 -2.90
C GLY A 770 -33.96 4.73 -3.00
N LEU A 771 -33.97 6.07 -2.98
CA LEU A 771 -35.18 6.86 -3.22
C LEU A 771 -35.71 6.70 -4.66
N TRP A 772 -34.81 6.60 -5.64
CA TRP A 772 -35.17 6.28 -7.03
C TRP A 772 -35.92 4.95 -7.12
N HIS A 773 -35.46 3.87 -6.45
CA HIS A 773 -36.16 2.58 -6.42
C HIS A 773 -37.61 2.70 -5.95
N LEU A 774 -37.85 3.46 -4.89
CA LEU A 774 -39.20 3.65 -4.35
C LEU A 774 -40.10 4.40 -5.34
N LEU A 775 -39.60 5.50 -5.91
CA LEU A 775 -40.37 6.35 -6.83
C LEU A 775 -40.62 5.68 -8.19
N ILE A 776 -39.62 4.96 -8.71
CA ILE A 776 -39.75 4.25 -9.99
C ILE A 776 -40.67 3.03 -9.85
N PHE A 777 -40.70 2.36 -8.70
CA PHE A 777 -41.68 1.32 -8.42
C PHE A 777 -43.12 1.87 -8.45
N ILE A 778 -43.39 2.96 -7.72
CA ILE A 778 -44.71 3.61 -7.69
C ILE A 778 -45.14 4.01 -9.10
N THR A 779 -44.20 4.54 -9.88
CA THR A 779 -44.41 4.92 -11.27
C THR A 779 -44.75 3.71 -12.13
N ALA A 780 -43.89 2.70 -12.17
CA ALA A 780 -44.07 1.51 -13.00
C ALA A 780 -45.36 0.76 -12.65
N TYR A 781 -45.67 0.63 -11.36
CA TYR A 781 -46.93 0.04 -10.90
C TYR A 781 -48.14 0.86 -11.36
N GLY A 782 -48.11 2.18 -11.16
CA GLY A 782 -49.20 3.09 -11.58
C GLY A 782 -49.42 3.09 -13.09
N MET A 783 -48.34 3.12 -13.88
CA MET A 783 -48.39 3.00 -15.33
C MET A 783 -49.04 1.67 -15.74
N GLN A 784 -48.64 0.58 -15.10
CA GLN A 784 -49.19 -0.74 -15.35
C GLN A 784 -50.69 -0.80 -15.07
N VAL A 785 -51.16 -0.17 -13.98
CA VAL A 785 -52.58 -0.11 -13.64
C VAL A 785 -53.37 0.65 -14.70
N LEU A 786 -52.86 1.81 -15.11
CA LEU A 786 -53.50 2.68 -16.09
C LEU A 786 -53.59 2.01 -17.46
N PHE A 787 -52.51 1.37 -17.93
CA PHE A 787 -52.53 0.63 -19.19
C PHE A 787 -53.48 -0.57 -19.16
N CYS A 788 -53.53 -1.31 -18.06
CA CYS A 788 -54.54 -2.36 -17.87
C CYS A 788 -55.97 -1.79 -17.93
N TYR A 789 -56.23 -0.64 -17.29
CA TYR A 789 -57.53 0.02 -17.33
C TYR A 789 -57.91 0.43 -18.77
N PHE A 790 -57.00 1.08 -19.50
CA PHE A 790 -57.26 1.49 -20.89
C PHE A 790 -57.47 0.30 -21.81
N HIS A 791 -56.67 -0.76 -21.66
CA HIS A 791 -56.84 -1.99 -22.42
C HIS A 791 -58.21 -2.63 -22.15
N ALA A 792 -58.61 -2.79 -20.89
CA ALA A 792 -59.93 -3.35 -20.56
C ALA A 792 -61.08 -2.43 -21.03
N ALA A 793 -60.94 -1.11 -20.92
CA ALA A 793 -61.99 -0.17 -21.27
C ALA A 793 -62.20 -0.07 -22.79
N GLN A 794 -61.14 -0.19 -23.58
CA GLN A 794 -61.17 -0.01 -25.03
C GLN A 794 -61.29 -1.32 -25.80
N ASP A 795 -60.51 -2.34 -25.41
CA ASP A 795 -60.39 -3.58 -26.16
C ASP A 795 -61.33 -4.69 -25.63
N VAL A 796 -61.79 -4.58 -24.38
CA VAL A 796 -62.72 -5.54 -23.73
C VAL A 796 -63.85 -4.81 -22.96
N PRO A 797 -64.65 -3.95 -23.62
CA PRO A 797 -65.61 -3.06 -22.94
C PRO A 797 -66.67 -3.82 -22.11
N GLU A 798 -66.95 -5.09 -22.44
CA GLU A 798 -67.86 -5.97 -21.69
C GLU A 798 -67.42 -6.21 -20.23
N SER A 799 -66.12 -6.03 -19.94
CA SER A 799 -65.53 -6.25 -18.61
C SER A 799 -65.86 -5.17 -17.57
N ARG A 800 -66.41 -4.03 -18.00
CA ARG A 800 -66.78 -2.86 -17.18
C ARG A 800 -65.71 -2.55 -16.11
N PRO A 801 -64.50 -2.13 -16.52
CA PRO A 801 -63.38 -1.94 -15.61
C PRO A 801 -63.65 -0.77 -14.66
N VAL A 802 -63.39 -0.99 -13.37
CA VAL A 802 -63.48 0.02 -12.30
C VAL A 802 -62.15 0.11 -11.58
N LEU A 803 -61.63 1.32 -11.41
CA LEU A 803 -60.43 1.58 -10.62
C LEU A 803 -60.79 1.58 -9.12
N ARG A 804 -60.10 0.76 -8.34
CA ARG A 804 -60.27 0.63 -6.88
C ARG A 804 -58.91 0.77 -6.18
N TYR A 805 -58.93 0.97 -4.87
CA TYR A 805 -57.74 1.15 -4.03
C TYR A 805 -57.82 0.21 -2.83
N TRP A 806 -56.69 -0.37 -2.42
CA TRP A 806 -56.60 -1.23 -1.23
C TRP A 806 -55.45 -0.80 -0.29
N PRO A 807 -55.71 -0.56 1.01
CA PRO A 807 -57.03 -0.36 1.63
C PRO A 807 -57.76 0.87 1.04
N GLU A 808 -59.04 1.04 1.35
CA GLU A 808 -59.83 2.16 0.80
C GLU A 808 -59.23 3.51 1.20
N GLY A 809 -59.02 4.38 0.21
CA GLY A 809 -58.44 5.71 0.40
C GLY A 809 -57.67 6.16 -0.82
N SER A 810 -57.38 7.46 -0.91
CA SER A 810 -56.63 8.03 -2.04
C SER A 810 -55.17 7.59 -2.09
N PHE A 811 -54.63 7.00 -1.02
CA PHE A 811 -53.23 6.55 -0.94
C PHE A 811 -53.09 5.01 -0.94
N GLY A 812 -54.19 4.27 -1.08
CA GLY A 812 -54.14 2.80 -1.19
C GLY A 812 -53.49 2.34 -2.50
N LEU A 813 -53.20 1.05 -2.59
CA LEU A 813 -52.66 0.42 -3.80
C LEU A 813 -53.74 0.35 -4.89
N PRO A 814 -53.58 1.02 -6.05
CA PRO A 814 -54.60 1.04 -7.09
C PRO A 814 -54.66 -0.30 -7.83
N TYR A 815 -55.86 -0.77 -8.19
CA TYR A 815 -56.04 -1.97 -9.02
C TYR A 815 -57.31 -1.88 -9.87
N VAL A 816 -57.39 -2.69 -10.93
CA VAL A 816 -58.55 -2.72 -11.83
C VAL A 816 -59.45 -3.92 -11.50
N LEU A 817 -60.69 -3.62 -11.11
CA LEU A 817 -61.74 -4.61 -10.90
C LEU A 817 -62.59 -4.75 -12.17
N CYS A 818 -62.77 -5.99 -12.65
CA CYS A 818 -63.58 -6.30 -13.84
C CYS A 818 -64.75 -7.22 -13.48
N HIS A 819 -65.95 -6.88 -13.93
CA HIS A 819 -67.15 -7.68 -13.67
C HIS A 819 -67.37 -8.70 -14.80
N SER A 820 -67.80 -9.93 -14.45
CA SER A 820 -68.13 -10.95 -15.44
C SER A 820 -69.54 -10.74 -15.99
N ALA A 821 -69.75 -10.96 -17.30
CA ALA A 821 -71.06 -10.92 -17.95
C ALA A 821 -72.05 -12.00 -17.45
N ARG A 822 -71.66 -12.93 -16.56
CA ARG A 822 -72.51 -14.05 -16.11
C ARG A 822 -73.43 -13.78 -14.92
N HIS A 823 -73.39 -12.62 -14.27
CA HIS A 823 -74.30 -12.31 -13.17
C HIS A 823 -74.83 -10.87 -13.22
N VAL A 824 -75.83 -10.65 -14.08
CA VAL A 824 -76.88 -9.65 -13.82
C VAL A 824 -78.22 -10.31 -14.17
N LYS A 825 -78.94 -10.79 -13.15
CA LYS A 825 -80.41 -10.84 -13.23
C LYS A 825 -80.88 -9.40 -13.13
N SER A 826 -81.67 -8.94 -14.09
CA SER A 826 -82.41 -7.69 -13.97
C SER A 826 -83.45 -7.80 -12.84
N PRO A 827 -83.92 -6.70 -12.25
CA PRO A 827 -85.29 -6.65 -11.76
C PRO A 827 -86.28 -6.87 -12.93
#